data_AF-A0A849B0E2-F1
#
_entry.id   AF-A0A849B0E2-F1
#
_cell.length_a   1.000
_cell.length_b   1.000
_cell.length_c   1.000
_cell.angle_alpha   90.00
_cell.angle_beta   90.00
_cell.angle_gamma   90.00
#
_symmetry.space_group_name_H-M   'P 1'
#
loop_
_entity.id
_entity.type
_entity.pdbx_description
1 polymer ?
#
loop_
_entity_poly.entity_id
_entity_poly.type
_entity_poly.pdbx_seq_one_letter_code
_entity_poly.pdbx_strand_id
1 'polypeptide(L)'
;MNIPLDLDKNTLVELYTDRPIVYIKTETFADMSQLPEYQFRNLVVVAMNSKGVDSWLDFGSLCYKNKTKAEYLTHAARVVELSLDKTLEAVLDRFIRSKLSNCASITTRSYHWRLKSFTKYYCEHLKDFDFNDYDQCCKAYGEYTKALLLEKARKMASPDYQKGFSELQKRQAIFAELICIFHNKDLIKFKGSFVTIKGSHGETNIKPVSDDELTYFYEINKRVFLSLKAFLMENKGFPFIFKEDISEETIVHYPTNGFLRTFRKTYFDDNGYIVNEEELEKRIQQIDVEKVGKMSLKGYRSFVKKYYETTLKDVVNQSNAIKFQERAKLINYAVAAFAMCFYCESSINPAQIYTLREKELSDYKPSIKGFKVTIIKPRAGYKATNLLVSVKMLPLIHEYKEFRDWVLSLVSNNKIDKMFLSLDTRPKTYNSFENIETYSGKDTVNYRRWLSLYMPKFGWINPPVIRKTVSNFILTVTNSASAASQKLGNTPKVVIKHYSEVTDKQHSEQLTDFFSHVYDNIANKYRKNEEVVDVNINIEGKEIPVGSCINSIPVLNSGFSDDLEEPSCSNPASCLFCKGYVVHSDQEDIKKLMSLKKILNMSDKTEEAIIVTRRINEILKILLDKHPETKEVFISVANTIESGDFDDYWRDHLNLLIELGAKFYA
;
A
#
# COMPACT_ATOMS: atom_id res chain seq x y z
N MET A 1 5.39 65.47 6.34
CA MET A 1 6.66 64.71 6.28
C MET A 1 6.67 63.75 7.46
N ASN A 2 6.21 62.51 7.25
CA ASN A 2 6.35 61.43 8.23
C ASN A 2 7.31 60.42 7.62
N ILE A 3 8.52 60.39 8.18
CA ILE A 3 9.60 59.48 7.80
C ILE A 3 9.22 58.08 8.33
N PRO A 4 9.39 57.01 7.55
CA PRO A 4 9.09 55.65 8.00
C PRO A 4 10.07 55.20 9.08
N LEU A 5 9.56 54.63 10.18
CA LEU A 5 10.38 53.86 11.11
C LEU A 5 10.93 52.63 10.39
N ASP A 6 12.25 52.61 10.21
CA ASP A 6 13.01 51.46 9.75
C ASP A 6 12.97 50.39 10.85
N LEU A 7 12.19 49.33 10.63
CA LEU A 7 12.11 48.18 11.53
C LEU A 7 13.35 47.32 11.33
N ASP A 8 14.27 47.47 12.29
CA ASP A 8 15.57 46.82 12.36
C ASP A 8 15.47 45.28 12.24
N LYS A 9 16.39 44.65 11.50
CA LYS A 9 16.38 43.21 11.20
C LYS A 9 16.58 42.31 12.43
N ASN A 10 17.00 42.87 13.57
CA ASN A 10 17.23 42.14 14.81
C ASN A 10 15.94 41.79 15.58
N THR A 11 14.83 42.49 15.37
CA THR A 11 13.55 42.23 16.07
C THR A 11 12.77 41.03 15.51
N LEU A 12 13.13 40.51 14.33
CA LEU A 12 12.50 39.34 13.71
C LEU A 12 12.92 38.00 14.36
N VAL A 13 14.03 37.97 15.11
CA VAL A 13 14.56 36.74 15.73
C VAL A 13 13.89 36.42 17.07
N GLU A 14 13.36 37.43 17.78
CA GLU A 14 12.66 37.26 19.07
C GLU A 14 11.18 36.85 18.92
N LEU A 15 10.60 36.93 17.72
CA LEU A 15 9.19 36.56 17.48
C LEU A 15 8.95 35.06 17.30
N TYR A 16 9.97 34.31 16.87
CA TYR A 16 9.86 32.88 16.62
C TYR A 16 10.23 32.12 17.89
N THR A 17 9.28 31.39 18.46
CA THR A 17 9.46 30.65 19.71
C THR A 17 9.39 29.15 19.47
N ASP A 18 10.01 28.40 20.39
CA ASP A 18 9.82 26.96 20.46
C ASP A 18 8.43 26.66 21.02
N ARG A 19 7.79 25.62 20.47
CA ARG A 19 6.50 25.13 20.93
C ARG A 19 6.65 23.73 21.53
N PRO A 20 5.78 23.31 22.45
CA PRO A 20 5.77 21.93 22.94
C PRO A 20 5.63 20.93 21.78
N ILE A 21 6.35 19.81 21.84
CA ILE A 21 6.34 18.78 20.80
C ILE A 21 5.87 17.44 21.37
N VAL A 22 4.93 16.80 20.65
CA VAL A 22 4.51 15.42 20.91
C VAL A 22 4.82 14.59 19.67
N TYR A 23 5.64 13.54 19.85
CA TYR A 23 5.97 12.59 18.79
C TYR A 23 4.99 11.41 18.83
N ILE A 24 4.23 11.22 17.75
CA ILE A 24 3.28 10.10 17.64
C ILE A 24 3.63 9.29 16.39
N LYS A 25 3.77 7.97 16.54
CA LYS A 25 3.96 7.07 15.40
C LYS A 25 2.66 6.98 14.60
N THR A 26 2.75 6.90 13.26
CA THR A 26 1.54 6.81 12.40
C THR A 26 0.65 5.65 12.84
N GLU A 27 1.26 4.52 13.23
CA GLU A 27 0.56 3.31 13.63
C GLU A 27 -0.30 3.49 14.89
N THR A 28 0.05 4.44 15.77
CA THR A 28 -0.74 4.74 16.98
C THR A 28 -2.10 5.32 16.64
N PHE A 29 -2.27 5.96 15.47
CA PHE A 29 -3.57 6.48 15.02
C PHE A 29 -4.57 5.37 14.65
N ALA A 30 -4.11 4.12 14.49
CA ALA A 30 -4.96 2.98 14.19
C ALA A 30 -5.93 2.64 15.31
N ASP A 31 -5.49 2.86 16.55
CA ASP A 31 -6.24 2.60 17.77
C ASP A 31 -6.37 3.91 18.54
N MET A 32 -7.52 4.56 18.38
CA MET A 32 -7.79 5.85 19.02
C MET A 32 -7.70 5.79 20.55
N SER A 33 -7.83 4.60 21.16
CA SER A 33 -7.69 4.41 22.60
C SER A 33 -6.23 4.48 23.09
N GLN A 34 -5.27 4.19 22.22
CA GLN A 34 -3.83 4.25 22.50
C GLN A 34 -3.22 5.61 22.17
N LEU A 35 -4.01 6.51 21.60
CA LEU A 35 -3.54 7.82 21.20
C LEU A 35 -3.32 8.68 22.44
N PRO A 36 -2.11 9.20 22.69
CA PRO A 36 -1.88 10.09 23.82
C PRO A 36 -2.69 11.36 23.64
N GLU A 37 -3.01 12.03 24.75
CA GLU A 37 -3.61 13.37 24.68
C GLU A 37 -2.60 14.33 24.01
N TYR A 38 -3.05 15.04 22.97
CA TYR A 38 -2.21 16.02 22.27
C TYR A 38 -3.08 17.15 21.69
N GLN A 39 -2.47 18.33 21.57
CA GLN A 39 -2.97 19.42 20.75
C GLN A 39 -2.33 19.35 19.37
N PHE A 40 -3.10 19.51 18.30
CA PHE A 40 -2.58 19.38 16.93
C PHE A 40 -1.38 20.28 16.68
N ARG A 41 -1.42 21.53 17.17
CA ARG A 41 -0.29 22.47 17.05
C ARG A 41 1.04 21.94 17.59
N ASN A 42 1.02 20.92 18.45
CA ASN A 42 2.20 20.31 19.07
C ASN A 42 2.69 19.04 18.33
N LEU A 43 1.96 18.56 17.33
CA LEU A 43 2.16 17.23 16.75
C LEU A 43 3.32 17.13 15.76
N VAL A 44 4.21 16.16 16.00
CA VAL A 44 5.14 15.61 15.00
C VAL A 44 4.80 14.14 14.79
N VAL A 45 4.45 13.77 13.55
CA VAL A 45 4.15 12.36 13.22
C VAL A 45 5.42 11.67 12.75
N VAL A 46 5.76 10.54 13.38
CA VAL A 46 6.83 9.64 12.95
C VAL A 46 6.24 8.62 11.97
N ALA A 47 6.75 8.63 10.74
CA ALA A 47 6.25 7.82 9.64
C ALA A 47 7.39 7.12 8.90
N MET A 48 7.17 5.91 8.44
CA MET A 48 8.16 5.16 7.65
C MET A 48 8.18 5.65 6.21
N ASN A 49 9.34 5.96 5.64
CA ASN A 49 9.45 6.35 4.23
C ASN A 49 9.46 5.12 3.29
N SER A 50 9.52 5.35 1.97
CA SER A 50 9.54 4.29 0.96
C SER A 50 10.74 3.35 1.02
N LYS A 51 11.75 3.72 1.79
CA LYS A 51 12.93 2.90 2.04
C LYS A 51 12.84 2.17 3.38
N GLY A 52 11.74 2.21 4.12
CA GLY A 52 11.62 1.52 5.41
C GLY A 52 12.27 2.26 6.58
N VAL A 53 12.55 3.56 6.45
CA VAL A 53 13.25 4.36 7.47
C VAL A 53 12.33 5.44 8.03
N ASP A 54 12.39 5.67 9.34
CA ASP A 54 11.61 6.69 10.02
C ASP A 54 11.86 8.09 9.44
N SER A 55 10.79 8.87 9.40
CA SER A 55 10.70 10.22 8.89
C SER A 55 9.79 11.01 9.82
N TRP A 56 10.30 12.09 10.36
CA TRP A 56 9.57 12.99 11.25
C TRP A 56 8.90 14.08 10.43
N LEU A 57 7.59 14.22 10.60
CA LEU A 57 6.74 15.12 9.82
C LEU A 57 6.06 16.09 10.78
N ASP A 58 6.49 17.34 10.75
CA ASP A 58 5.91 18.41 11.55
C ASP A 58 4.53 18.82 11.00
N PHE A 59 3.47 18.18 11.49
CA PHE A 59 2.08 18.54 11.18
C PHE A 59 1.64 19.77 11.97
N GLY A 60 2.03 19.90 13.23
CA GLY A 60 1.58 20.97 14.11
C GLY A 60 1.93 22.36 13.60
N SER A 61 3.09 22.54 12.98
CA SER A 61 3.47 23.82 12.37
C SER A 61 2.54 24.26 11.23
N LEU A 62 1.74 23.37 10.64
CA LEU A 62 0.86 23.70 9.50
C LEU A 62 -0.27 24.66 9.86
N CYS A 63 -0.70 24.71 11.14
CA CYS A 63 -1.71 25.65 11.61
C CYS A 63 -1.17 27.06 11.92
N TYR A 64 0.14 27.30 11.75
CA TYR A 64 0.75 28.62 11.89
C TYR A 64 1.05 29.23 10.53
N LYS A 65 0.68 30.50 10.35
CA LYS A 65 1.04 31.26 9.15
C LYS A 65 2.54 31.55 9.09
N ASN A 66 3.14 31.95 10.21
CA ASN A 66 4.55 32.30 10.29
C ASN A 66 5.33 31.20 11.04
N LYS A 67 6.23 30.52 10.32
CA LYS A 67 7.07 29.44 10.86
C LYS A 67 8.43 29.36 10.18
N THR A 68 9.43 28.83 10.88
CA THR A 68 10.76 28.53 10.31
C THR A 68 10.75 27.22 9.51
N LYS A 69 11.90 26.83 8.96
CA LYS A 69 12.12 25.43 8.58
C LYS A 69 12.26 24.59 9.84
N ALA A 70 11.85 23.32 9.76
CA ALA A 70 12.03 22.37 10.85
C ALA A 70 13.53 22.20 11.17
N GLU A 71 13.85 22.23 12.45
CA GLU A 71 15.22 22.03 12.92
C GLU A 71 15.62 20.56 12.82
N TYR A 72 16.92 20.30 12.65
CA TYR A 72 17.41 18.94 12.43
C TYR A 72 17.25 18.04 13.67
N LEU A 73 17.43 18.59 14.87
CA LEU A 73 17.42 17.83 16.13
C LEU A 73 16.00 17.56 16.64
N THR A 74 15.15 18.58 16.65
CA THR A 74 13.77 18.47 17.16
C THR A 74 12.80 18.00 16.09
N HIS A 75 13.16 18.10 14.81
CA HIS A 75 12.27 17.89 13.68
C HIS A 75 11.02 18.79 13.68
N ALA A 76 11.06 19.90 14.42
CA ALA A 76 9.98 20.86 14.55
C ALA A 76 10.42 22.26 14.11
N ALA A 77 9.49 23.03 13.57
CA ALA A 77 9.70 24.44 13.24
C ALA A 77 9.37 25.32 14.44
N ARG A 78 10.15 26.40 14.63
CA ARG A 78 9.80 27.53 15.49
C ARG A 78 8.67 28.33 14.86
N VAL A 79 7.79 28.89 15.68
CA VAL A 79 6.54 29.52 15.23
C VAL A 79 6.36 30.90 15.87
N VAL A 80 5.57 31.76 15.23
CA VAL A 80 5.07 32.98 15.87
C VAL A 80 3.69 32.66 16.45
N GLU A 81 3.54 32.68 17.78
CA GLU A 81 2.30 32.22 18.46
C GLU A 81 1.05 32.98 17.98
N LEU A 82 1.17 34.30 17.78
CA LEU A 82 0.10 35.16 17.26
C LEU A 82 -0.36 34.80 15.84
N SER A 83 0.40 33.97 15.13
CA SER A 83 0.08 33.52 13.77
C SER A 83 -0.67 32.18 13.72
N LEU A 84 -1.04 31.64 14.88
CA LEU A 84 -1.86 30.44 15.01
C LEU A 84 -3.28 30.68 14.52
N ASP A 85 -3.75 29.79 13.66
CA ASP A 85 -5.15 29.70 13.25
C ASP A 85 -5.83 28.50 13.93
N LYS A 86 -6.69 28.80 14.92
CA LYS A 86 -7.40 27.77 15.70
C LYS A 86 -8.46 27.03 14.89
N THR A 87 -9.07 27.67 13.89
CA THR A 87 -10.05 27.03 13.02
C THR A 87 -9.33 26.03 12.12
N LEU A 88 -8.22 26.45 11.50
CA LEU A 88 -7.37 25.57 10.70
C LEU A 88 -6.79 24.43 11.55
N GLU A 89 -6.37 24.69 12.79
CA GLU A 89 -5.92 23.65 13.73
C GLU A 89 -6.98 22.53 13.88
N ALA A 90 -8.24 22.90 14.16
CA ALA A 90 -9.33 21.94 14.32
C ALA A 90 -9.64 21.15 13.04
N VAL A 91 -9.61 21.82 11.88
CA VAL A 91 -9.83 21.19 10.56
C VAL A 91 -8.74 20.15 10.27
N LEU A 92 -7.47 20.52 10.47
CA LEU A 92 -6.34 19.65 10.23
C LEU A 92 -6.32 18.47 11.21
N ASP A 93 -6.69 18.67 12.48
CA ASP A 93 -6.76 17.60 13.47
C ASP A 93 -7.81 16.53 13.12
N ARG A 94 -9.03 16.96 12.76
CA ARG A 94 -10.07 16.04 12.29
C ARG A 94 -9.62 15.25 11.06
N PHE A 95 -8.94 15.93 10.12
CA PHE A 95 -8.41 15.29 8.93
C PHE A 95 -7.37 14.22 9.26
N ILE A 96 -6.37 14.51 10.09
CA ILE A 96 -5.32 13.54 10.38
C ILE A 96 -5.84 12.36 11.19
N ARG A 97 -6.74 12.56 12.16
CA ARG A 97 -7.36 11.46 12.92
C ARG A 97 -8.15 10.53 12.00
N SER A 98 -8.88 11.11 11.04
CA SER A 98 -9.62 10.34 10.03
C SER A 98 -8.71 9.59 9.05
N LYS A 99 -7.67 10.24 8.52
CA LYS A 99 -6.83 9.66 7.47
C LYS A 99 -5.76 8.72 8.01
N LEU A 100 -5.09 9.08 9.10
CA LEU A 100 -3.97 8.30 9.63
C LEU A 100 -4.43 7.01 10.30
N SER A 101 -5.65 6.97 10.84
CA SER A 101 -6.26 5.73 11.38
C SER A 101 -6.42 4.62 10.36
N ASN A 102 -6.50 4.95 9.07
CA ASN A 102 -6.77 4.00 7.99
C ASN A 102 -5.68 3.94 6.92
N CYS A 103 -4.49 4.50 7.19
CA CYS A 103 -3.41 4.55 6.21
C CYS A 103 -2.17 3.79 6.65
N ALA A 104 -1.36 3.37 5.67
CA ALA A 104 -0.02 2.87 5.96
C ALA A 104 0.93 4.03 6.29
N SER A 105 1.88 3.77 7.19
CA SER A 105 2.96 4.70 7.60
C SER A 105 3.60 5.47 6.44
N ILE A 106 3.87 4.77 5.32
CA ILE A 106 4.44 5.36 4.10
C ILE A 106 3.59 6.44 3.43
N THR A 107 2.27 6.41 3.63
CA THR A 107 1.33 7.35 3.03
C THR A 107 1.29 8.68 3.80
N THR A 108 1.66 8.70 5.08
CA THR A 108 1.63 9.90 5.94
C THR A 108 2.37 11.07 5.31
N ARG A 109 3.54 10.82 4.69
CA ARG A 109 4.32 11.85 4.00
C ARG A 109 3.57 12.50 2.84
N SER A 110 2.76 11.73 2.13
CA SER A 110 1.90 12.25 1.05
C SER A 110 0.84 13.19 1.60
N TYR A 111 0.18 12.82 2.71
CA TYR A 111 -0.79 13.69 3.38
C TYR A 111 -0.14 14.97 3.92
N HIS A 112 1.01 14.86 4.60
CA HIS A 112 1.75 16.03 5.08
C HIS A 112 2.05 17.02 3.95
N TRP A 113 2.56 16.53 2.82
CA TRP A 113 2.86 17.37 1.66
C TRP A 113 1.60 18.02 1.07
N ARG A 114 0.49 17.27 0.97
CA ARG A 114 -0.80 17.80 0.48
C ARG A 114 -1.33 18.90 1.39
N LEU A 115 -1.32 18.66 2.70
CA LEU A 115 -1.74 19.66 3.69
C LEU A 115 -0.85 20.89 3.64
N LYS A 116 0.48 20.72 3.58
CA LYS A 116 1.42 21.84 3.43
C LYS A 116 1.12 22.69 2.19
N SER A 117 0.78 22.06 1.07
CA SER A 117 0.37 22.78 -0.14
C SER A 117 -0.95 23.52 0.04
N PHE A 118 -1.92 22.93 0.74
CA PHE A 118 -3.19 23.57 1.04
C PHE A 118 -3.02 24.74 2.01
N THR A 119 -2.33 24.56 3.13
CA THR A 119 -2.14 25.61 4.14
C THR A 119 -1.38 26.81 3.58
N LYS A 120 -0.47 26.59 2.62
CA LYS A 120 0.17 27.68 1.88
C LYS A 120 -0.87 28.50 1.12
N TYR A 121 -1.73 27.85 0.33
CA TYR A 121 -2.79 28.53 -0.41
C TYR A 121 -3.75 29.26 0.53
N TYR A 122 -4.17 28.60 1.62
CA TYR A 122 -5.04 29.14 2.66
C TYR A 122 -4.48 30.46 3.23
N CYS A 123 -3.23 30.45 3.70
CA CYS A 123 -2.60 31.63 4.29
C CYS A 123 -2.41 32.80 3.30
N GLU A 124 -2.23 32.50 2.02
CA GLU A 124 -1.97 33.48 0.97
C GLU A 124 -3.26 34.11 0.42
N HIS A 125 -4.35 33.34 0.31
CA HIS A 125 -5.54 33.74 -0.46
C HIS A 125 -6.84 33.76 0.35
N LEU A 126 -6.88 33.18 1.55
CA LEU A 126 -8.11 33.00 2.34
C LEU A 126 -8.04 33.76 3.67
N LYS A 127 -7.76 35.09 3.62
CA LYS A 127 -7.50 35.92 4.82
C LYS A 127 -8.70 36.13 5.76
N ASP A 128 -9.94 35.99 5.26
CA ASP A 128 -11.19 36.20 6.02
C ASP A 128 -12.14 35.00 5.88
N PHE A 129 -11.58 33.82 5.64
CA PHE A 129 -12.35 32.63 5.32
C PHE A 129 -12.73 31.86 6.59
N ASP A 130 -14.03 31.68 6.79
CA ASP A 130 -14.54 30.83 7.87
C ASP A 130 -14.78 29.41 7.38
N PHE A 131 -14.00 28.46 7.90
CA PHE A 131 -14.18 27.05 7.59
C PHE A 131 -15.49 26.48 8.16
N ASN A 132 -16.16 27.17 9.10
CA ASN A 132 -17.47 26.75 9.61
C ASN A 132 -18.62 27.08 8.65
N ASP A 133 -18.42 28.01 7.73
CA ASP A 133 -19.40 28.37 6.70
C ASP A 133 -19.23 27.47 5.47
N TYR A 134 -20.19 26.56 5.29
CA TYR A 134 -20.15 25.60 4.19
C TYR A 134 -20.27 26.25 2.80
N ASP A 135 -21.00 27.35 2.67
CA ASP A 135 -21.19 28.02 1.39
C ASP A 135 -19.93 28.80 1.00
N GLN A 136 -19.27 29.45 1.98
CA GLN A 136 -17.93 30.00 1.78
C GLN A 136 -16.93 28.93 1.37
N CYS A 137 -16.94 27.76 2.04
CA CYS A 137 -16.11 26.60 1.66
C CYS A 137 -16.32 26.19 0.21
N CYS A 138 -17.58 26.07 -0.24
CA CYS A 138 -17.92 25.73 -1.62
C CYS A 138 -17.40 26.78 -2.61
N LYS A 139 -17.59 28.07 -2.32
CA LYS A 139 -17.11 29.16 -3.17
C LYS A 139 -15.58 29.18 -3.27
N ALA A 140 -14.89 29.10 -2.15
CA ALA A 140 -13.42 29.07 -2.10
C ALA A 140 -12.85 27.84 -2.83
N TYR A 141 -13.49 26.68 -2.71
CA TYR A 141 -13.10 25.48 -3.46
C TYR A 141 -13.28 25.65 -4.97
N GLY A 142 -14.36 26.30 -5.40
CA GLY A 142 -14.60 26.66 -6.80
C GLY A 142 -13.54 27.61 -7.36
N GLU A 143 -13.18 28.65 -6.62
CA GLU A 143 -12.12 29.60 -6.99
C GLU A 143 -10.75 28.93 -7.04
N TYR A 144 -10.42 28.11 -6.06
CA TYR A 144 -9.20 27.32 -6.05
C TYR A 144 -9.12 26.37 -7.24
N THR A 145 -10.24 25.71 -7.58
CA THR A 145 -10.32 24.85 -8.76
C THR A 145 -10.05 25.62 -10.05
N LYS A 146 -10.61 26.82 -10.21
CA LYS A 146 -10.32 27.70 -11.36
C LYS A 146 -8.83 28.08 -11.42
N ALA A 147 -8.22 28.43 -10.30
CA ALA A 147 -6.79 28.74 -10.23
C ALA A 147 -5.92 27.54 -10.65
N LEU A 148 -6.26 26.32 -10.21
CA LEU A 148 -5.56 25.10 -10.63
C LEU A 148 -5.75 24.78 -12.11
N LEU A 149 -6.92 25.06 -12.70
CA LEU A 149 -7.18 24.90 -14.13
C LEU A 149 -6.37 25.90 -14.97
N LEU A 150 -6.23 27.15 -14.51
CA LEU A 150 -5.33 28.13 -15.15
C LEU A 150 -3.87 27.68 -15.06
N GLU A 151 -3.43 27.16 -13.91
CA GLU A 151 -2.09 26.58 -13.77
C GLU A 151 -1.89 25.40 -14.72
N LYS A 152 -2.90 24.53 -14.86
CA LYS A 152 -2.90 23.42 -15.82
C LYS A 152 -2.73 23.93 -17.26
N ALA A 153 -3.50 24.94 -17.67
CA ALA A 153 -3.43 25.53 -19.00
C ALA A 153 -2.03 26.11 -19.29
N ARG A 154 -1.46 26.85 -18.34
CA ARG A 154 -0.09 27.38 -18.45
C ARG A 154 0.96 26.27 -18.58
N LYS A 155 0.80 25.18 -17.82
CA LYS A 155 1.69 24.01 -17.92
C LYS A 155 1.56 23.28 -19.25
N MET A 156 0.35 23.18 -19.82
CA MET A 156 0.14 22.60 -21.17
C MET A 156 0.76 23.44 -22.28
N ALA A 157 0.81 24.77 -22.12
CA ALA A 157 1.44 25.67 -23.08
C ALA A 157 2.98 25.66 -23.02
N SER A 158 3.58 25.01 -22.02
CA SER A 158 5.04 24.95 -21.86
C SER A 158 5.63 23.76 -22.64
N PRO A 159 6.57 23.99 -23.57
CA PRO A 159 7.18 22.93 -24.38
C PRO A 159 8.01 21.92 -23.55
N ASP A 160 8.39 22.27 -22.32
CA ASP A 160 9.23 21.44 -21.44
C ASP A 160 8.45 20.57 -20.44
N TYR A 161 7.11 20.65 -20.42
CA TYR A 161 6.32 20.00 -19.37
C TYR A 161 6.08 18.50 -19.65
N GLN A 162 7.01 17.66 -19.23
CA GLN A 162 6.93 16.19 -19.37
C GLN A 162 6.19 15.45 -18.23
N LYS A 163 5.74 16.15 -17.18
CA LYS A 163 5.13 15.52 -15.99
C LYS A 163 3.60 15.50 -16.06
N GLY A 164 2.97 14.49 -15.46
CA GLY A 164 1.51 14.43 -15.41
C GLY A 164 0.86 15.49 -14.50
N PHE A 165 -0.46 15.69 -14.62
CA PHE A 165 -1.24 16.63 -13.78
C PHE A 165 -1.63 16.08 -12.39
N SER A 166 -1.00 14.98 -11.97
CA SER A 166 -1.32 14.29 -10.71
C SER A 166 -1.14 15.17 -9.46
N GLU A 167 -0.20 16.10 -9.50
CA GLU A 167 0.04 17.08 -8.44
C GLU A 167 -1.12 18.06 -8.28
N LEU A 168 -1.65 18.60 -9.38
CA LEU A 168 -2.81 19.50 -9.37
C LEU A 168 -4.07 18.76 -8.88
N GLN A 169 -4.25 17.50 -9.30
CA GLN A 169 -5.34 16.66 -8.81
C GLN A 169 -5.25 16.42 -7.30
N LYS A 170 -4.06 16.10 -6.77
CA LYS A 170 -3.86 15.89 -5.33
C LYS A 170 -4.10 17.15 -4.51
N ARG A 171 -3.72 18.31 -5.07
CA ARG A 171 -3.97 19.65 -4.53
C ARG A 171 -5.46 19.99 -4.50
N GLN A 172 -6.20 19.71 -5.57
CA GLN A 172 -7.65 19.87 -5.58
C GLN A 172 -8.32 18.92 -4.55
N ALA A 173 -7.94 17.64 -4.57
CA ALA A 173 -8.54 16.62 -3.74
C ALA A 173 -8.37 16.88 -2.24
N ILE A 174 -7.25 17.46 -1.79
CA ILE A 174 -7.04 17.71 -0.37
C ILE A 174 -8.00 18.77 0.18
N PHE A 175 -8.29 19.83 -0.59
CA PHE A 175 -9.23 20.86 -0.14
C PHE A 175 -10.65 20.28 -0.04
N ALA A 176 -11.08 19.52 -1.05
CA ALA A 176 -12.37 18.81 -0.99
C ALA A 176 -12.47 17.86 0.21
N GLU A 177 -11.42 17.08 0.49
CA GLU A 177 -11.40 16.17 1.63
C GLU A 177 -11.48 16.91 2.97
N LEU A 178 -10.80 18.06 3.12
CA LEU A 178 -10.85 18.88 4.34
C LEU A 178 -12.27 19.41 4.58
N ILE A 179 -12.92 19.98 3.55
CA ILE A 179 -14.32 20.46 3.62
C ILE A 179 -15.25 19.30 4.00
N CYS A 180 -15.18 18.19 3.27
CA CYS A 180 -16.10 17.07 3.46
C CYS A 180 -15.97 16.43 4.85
N ILE A 181 -14.74 16.27 5.35
CA ILE A 181 -14.51 15.75 6.71
C ILE A 181 -15.00 16.73 7.76
N PHE A 182 -14.76 18.04 7.57
CA PHE A 182 -15.13 19.04 8.56
C PHE A 182 -16.65 19.22 8.69
N HIS A 183 -17.37 19.20 7.56
CA HIS A 183 -18.83 19.40 7.49
C HIS A 183 -19.64 18.10 7.39
N ASN A 184 -19.00 16.93 7.54
CA ASN A 184 -19.64 15.62 7.40
C ASN A 184 -20.43 15.46 6.08
N LYS A 185 -19.80 15.79 4.96
CA LYS A 185 -20.37 15.66 3.60
C LYS A 185 -19.75 14.50 2.84
N ASP A 186 -20.51 13.93 1.92
CA ASP A 186 -19.99 12.89 1.02
C ASP A 186 -19.04 13.48 -0.03
N LEU A 187 -17.84 12.90 -0.14
CA LEU A 187 -16.78 13.40 -1.00
C LEU A 187 -17.09 13.19 -2.49
N ILE A 188 -17.83 12.14 -2.85
CA ILE A 188 -18.14 11.82 -4.24
C ILE A 188 -19.20 12.80 -4.75
N LYS A 189 -20.30 12.98 -4.01
CA LYS A 189 -21.33 13.97 -4.29
C LYS A 189 -20.75 15.37 -4.36
N PHE A 190 -19.94 15.77 -3.38
CA PHE A 190 -19.28 17.07 -3.37
C PHE A 190 -18.44 17.27 -4.64
N LYS A 191 -17.56 16.31 -4.99
CA LYS A 191 -16.75 16.42 -6.20
C LYS A 191 -17.57 16.42 -7.48
N GLY A 192 -18.72 15.74 -7.50
CA GLY A 192 -19.65 15.73 -8.63
C GLY A 192 -20.24 17.10 -8.95
N SER A 193 -20.35 17.98 -7.95
CA SER A 193 -20.83 19.36 -8.11
C SER A 193 -19.80 20.33 -8.69
N PHE A 194 -18.55 19.91 -8.90
CA PHE A 194 -17.47 20.77 -9.39
C PHE A 194 -16.68 20.14 -10.54
N VAL A 195 -16.00 20.98 -11.32
CA VAL A 195 -15.06 20.52 -12.34
C VAL A 195 -13.88 19.81 -11.68
N THR A 196 -13.64 18.54 -12.04
CA THR A 196 -12.53 17.76 -11.47
C THR A 196 -11.32 17.73 -12.40
N ILE A 197 -10.13 17.96 -11.84
CA ILE A 197 -8.88 17.83 -12.58
C ILE A 197 -8.55 16.34 -12.69
N LYS A 198 -8.76 15.78 -13.89
CA LYS A 198 -8.26 14.45 -14.23
C LYS A 198 -6.73 14.47 -14.21
N GLY A 199 -6.14 13.66 -13.34
CA GLY A 199 -4.72 13.36 -13.41
C GLY A 199 -4.43 12.50 -14.63
N SER A 200 -3.31 12.74 -15.31
CA SER A 200 -2.71 11.68 -16.10
C SER A 200 -2.11 10.69 -15.11
N HIS A 201 -2.72 9.51 -15.00
CA HIS A 201 -1.95 8.34 -14.64
C HIS A 201 -1.01 8.12 -15.81
N GLY A 202 0.21 8.67 -15.72
CA GLY A 202 1.28 8.13 -16.56
C GLY A 202 1.30 6.65 -16.24
N GLU A 203 1.00 5.82 -17.23
CA GLU A 203 1.25 4.39 -17.13
C GLU A 203 2.70 4.27 -16.65
N THR A 204 2.89 3.80 -15.42
CA THR A 204 4.21 3.35 -15.00
C THR A 204 4.49 2.18 -15.90
N ASN A 205 5.21 2.44 -17.00
CA ASN A 205 5.55 1.49 -18.06
C ASN A 205 6.63 0.52 -17.54
N ILE A 206 6.36 -0.08 -16.38
CA ILE A 206 7.13 -1.16 -15.79
C ILE A 206 6.79 -2.36 -16.67
N LYS A 207 7.73 -2.84 -17.47
CA LYS A 207 7.54 -4.03 -18.30
C LYS A 207 7.95 -5.28 -17.51
N PRO A 208 7.23 -6.41 -17.65
CA PRO A 208 7.67 -7.68 -17.11
C PRO A 208 8.96 -8.13 -17.82
N VAL A 209 9.75 -8.95 -17.14
CA VAL A 209 10.93 -9.62 -17.72
C VAL A 209 10.56 -11.04 -18.13
N SER A 210 11.46 -11.76 -18.81
CA SER A 210 11.22 -13.17 -19.12
C SER A 210 11.33 -14.06 -17.87
N ASP A 211 10.74 -15.26 -17.94
CA ASP A 211 10.87 -16.26 -16.86
C ASP A 211 12.32 -16.71 -16.69
N ASP A 212 13.10 -16.79 -17.77
CA ASP A 212 14.52 -17.13 -17.74
C ASP A 212 15.35 -16.05 -17.01
N GLU A 213 15.08 -14.77 -17.29
CA GLU A 213 15.72 -13.65 -16.61
C GLU A 213 15.40 -13.65 -15.10
N LEU A 214 14.14 -13.90 -14.74
CA LEU A 214 13.72 -13.97 -13.34
C LEU A 214 14.33 -15.18 -12.62
N THR A 215 14.42 -16.33 -13.29
CA THR A 215 15.02 -17.56 -12.76
C THR A 215 16.52 -17.39 -12.56
N TYR A 216 17.22 -16.82 -13.55
CA TYR A 216 18.65 -16.50 -13.44
C TYR A 216 18.91 -15.54 -12.27
N PHE A 217 18.09 -14.49 -12.15
CA PHE A 217 18.18 -13.54 -11.05
C PHE A 217 17.97 -14.22 -9.69
N TYR A 218 16.98 -15.11 -9.57
CA TYR A 218 16.75 -15.87 -8.34
C TYR A 218 17.94 -16.76 -7.97
N GLU A 219 18.48 -17.53 -8.91
CA GLU A 219 19.56 -18.47 -8.64
C GLU A 219 20.88 -17.78 -8.25
N ILE A 220 21.23 -16.66 -8.90
CA ILE A 220 22.41 -15.88 -8.50
C ILE A 220 22.27 -15.37 -7.06
N ASN A 221 21.13 -14.75 -6.72
CA ASN A 221 20.91 -14.25 -5.36
C ASN A 221 20.94 -15.36 -4.30
N LYS A 222 20.37 -16.52 -4.61
CA LYS A 222 20.39 -17.70 -3.74
C LYS A 222 21.81 -18.19 -3.48
N ARG A 223 22.62 -18.34 -4.53
CA ARG A 223 24.01 -18.82 -4.41
C ARG A 223 24.90 -17.80 -3.70
N VAL A 224 24.70 -16.50 -3.96
CA VAL A 224 25.40 -15.42 -3.23
C VAL A 224 25.06 -15.47 -1.75
N PHE A 225 23.78 -15.62 -1.39
CA PHE A 225 23.36 -15.78 0.02
C PHE A 225 24.04 -16.98 0.68
N LEU A 226 23.96 -18.17 0.08
CA LEU A 226 24.55 -19.40 0.65
C LEU A 226 26.07 -19.28 0.79
N SER A 227 26.74 -18.69 -0.19
CA SER A 227 28.19 -18.48 -0.16
C SER A 227 28.60 -17.50 0.95
N LEU A 228 27.87 -16.40 1.11
CA LEU A 228 28.10 -15.44 2.18
C LEU A 228 27.81 -16.06 3.56
N LYS A 229 26.72 -16.83 3.70
CA LYS A 229 26.39 -17.59 4.91
C LYS A 229 27.57 -18.47 5.32
N ALA A 230 28.03 -19.33 4.42
CA ALA A 230 29.15 -20.24 4.65
C ALA A 230 30.44 -19.47 5.03
N PHE A 231 30.80 -18.44 4.26
CA PHE A 231 31.99 -17.62 4.54
C PHE A 231 31.97 -16.97 5.92
N LEU A 232 30.80 -16.45 6.34
CA LEU A 232 30.63 -15.74 7.60
C LEU A 232 30.54 -16.67 8.81
N MET A 233 29.72 -17.72 8.74
CA MET A 233 29.49 -18.64 9.85
C MET A 233 30.70 -19.55 10.12
N GLU A 234 31.43 -19.95 9.08
CA GLU A 234 32.70 -20.68 9.23
C GLU A 234 33.88 -19.75 9.56
N ASN A 235 33.62 -18.44 9.70
CA ASN A 235 34.62 -17.41 9.98
C ASN A 235 35.85 -17.46 9.04
N LYS A 236 35.62 -17.74 7.75
CA LYS A 236 36.68 -17.81 6.73
C LYS A 236 37.38 -16.46 6.60
N GLY A 237 38.70 -16.48 6.39
CA GLY A 237 39.49 -15.27 6.18
C GLY A 237 39.23 -14.65 4.80
N PHE A 238 39.35 -13.33 4.70
CA PHE A 238 39.25 -12.62 3.42
C PHE A 238 40.36 -13.04 2.43
N PRO A 239 40.11 -12.99 1.11
CA PRO A 239 38.92 -12.46 0.45
C PRO A 239 37.68 -13.37 0.53
N PHE A 240 36.50 -12.77 0.43
CA PHE A 240 35.31 -13.52 0.06
C PHE A 240 35.35 -13.81 -1.44
N ILE A 241 35.28 -15.08 -1.82
CA ILE A 241 35.31 -15.54 -3.20
C ILE A 241 33.96 -16.18 -3.54
N PHE A 242 33.32 -15.70 -4.60
CA PHE A 242 32.14 -16.31 -5.20
C PHE A 242 32.41 -16.58 -6.67
N LYS A 243 32.35 -17.86 -7.04
CA LYS A 243 32.56 -18.38 -8.39
C LYS A 243 31.55 -19.50 -8.62
N GLU A 244 30.80 -19.41 -9.71
CA GLU A 244 29.71 -20.33 -10.01
C GLU A 244 29.67 -20.62 -11.51
N ASP A 245 29.31 -21.83 -11.91
CA ASP A 245 29.27 -22.21 -13.34
C ASP A 245 28.17 -21.47 -14.12
N ILE A 246 27.16 -20.95 -13.43
CA ILE A 246 26.05 -20.19 -14.04
C ILE A 246 26.44 -18.75 -14.40
N SER A 247 27.64 -18.29 -14.03
CA SER A 247 28.12 -16.95 -14.38
C SER A 247 29.61 -16.96 -14.68
N GLU A 248 30.01 -16.31 -15.77
CA GLU A 248 31.43 -16.08 -16.06
C GLU A 248 32.07 -15.06 -15.10
N GLU A 249 31.25 -14.26 -14.39
CA GLU A 249 31.72 -13.22 -13.48
C GLU A 249 32.06 -13.81 -12.10
N THR A 250 33.27 -13.53 -11.61
CA THR A 250 33.74 -13.94 -10.28
C THR A 250 33.77 -12.73 -9.33
N ILE A 251 33.30 -12.91 -8.10
CA ILE A 251 33.46 -11.92 -7.04
C ILE A 251 34.68 -12.28 -6.21
N VAL A 252 35.70 -11.42 -6.22
CA VAL A 252 36.82 -11.47 -5.27
C VAL A 252 36.75 -10.20 -4.42
N HIS A 253 36.16 -10.32 -3.23
CA HIS A 253 35.87 -9.20 -2.37
C HIS A 253 36.85 -9.10 -1.19
N TYR A 254 37.55 -7.97 -1.13
CA TYR A 254 38.39 -7.57 0.00
C TYR A 254 37.76 -6.40 0.77
N PRO A 255 38.04 -6.29 2.08
CA PRO A 255 37.66 -5.17 2.92
C PRO A 255 38.42 -3.91 2.48
N THR A 256 37.92 -3.21 1.47
CA THR A 256 38.58 -2.05 0.88
C THR A 256 37.78 -0.79 1.13
N ASN A 257 38.44 0.24 1.68
CA ASN A 257 37.86 1.57 1.80
C ASN A 257 37.87 2.30 0.44
N GLY A 258 37.17 3.44 0.37
CA GLY A 258 37.05 4.22 -0.87
C GLY A 258 38.40 4.69 -1.44
N PHE A 259 39.39 4.90 -0.58
CA PHE A 259 40.74 5.31 -0.99
C PHE A 259 41.55 4.13 -1.54
N LEU A 260 41.46 2.92 -0.95
CA LEU A 260 42.10 1.71 -1.50
C LEU A 260 41.64 1.39 -2.93
N ARG A 261 40.40 1.76 -3.28
CA ARG A 261 39.87 1.58 -4.64
C ARG A 261 40.58 2.41 -5.70
N THR A 262 41.24 3.53 -5.35
CA THR A 262 41.99 4.33 -6.32
C THR A 262 43.23 3.58 -6.82
N PHE A 263 43.74 2.63 -6.03
CA PHE A 263 44.89 1.79 -6.36
C PHE A 263 44.50 0.42 -6.91
N ARG A 264 43.24 0.23 -7.33
CA ARG A 264 42.74 -1.10 -7.75
C ARG A 264 43.62 -1.75 -8.81
N LYS A 265 44.02 -1.01 -9.85
CA LYS A 265 44.90 -1.51 -10.94
C LYS A 265 46.33 -1.83 -10.47
N THR A 266 46.78 -1.19 -9.39
CA THR A 266 48.12 -1.39 -8.85
C THR A 266 48.17 -2.58 -7.91
N TYR A 267 47.17 -2.76 -7.05
CA TYR A 267 47.19 -3.77 -5.99
C TYR A 267 46.51 -5.07 -6.34
N PHE A 268 45.65 -5.10 -7.36
CA PHE A 268 44.88 -6.29 -7.73
C PHE A 268 45.13 -6.67 -9.19
N ASP A 269 45.20 -7.97 -9.46
CA ASP A 269 45.25 -8.51 -10.81
C ASP A 269 43.90 -8.39 -11.53
N ASP A 270 43.84 -8.82 -12.80
CA ASP A 270 42.63 -8.76 -13.61
C ASP A 270 41.50 -9.65 -13.06
N ASN A 271 41.85 -10.68 -12.30
CA ASN A 271 40.92 -11.56 -11.60
C ASN A 271 40.48 -11.01 -10.23
N GLY A 272 41.03 -9.87 -9.80
CA GLY A 272 40.71 -9.21 -8.54
C GLY A 272 41.48 -9.71 -7.31
N TYR A 273 42.48 -10.59 -7.47
CA TYR A 273 43.36 -11.04 -6.38
C TYR A 273 44.46 -10.03 -6.11
N ILE A 274 44.91 -9.96 -4.85
CA ILE A 274 46.05 -9.14 -4.47
C ILE A 274 47.31 -9.65 -5.20
N VAL A 275 48.02 -8.75 -5.88
CA VAL A 275 49.26 -9.11 -6.58
C VAL A 275 50.38 -9.43 -5.59
N ASN A 276 51.31 -10.30 -6.00
CA ASN A 276 52.52 -10.59 -5.22
C ASN A 276 53.49 -9.40 -5.20
N GLU A 277 54.53 -9.46 -4.37
CA GLU A 277 55.48 -8.36 -4.18
C GLU A 277 56.28 -8.01 -5.44
N GLU A 278 56.61 -9.01 -6.26
CA GLU A 278 57.35 -8.81 -7.53
C GLU A 278 56.51 -8.02 -8.55
N GLU A 279 55.28 -8.45 -8.78
CA GLU A 279 54.34 -7.79 -9.70
C GLU A 279 53.93 -6.40 -9.18
N LEU A 280 53.78 -6.25 -7.86
CA LEU A 280 53.55 -4.94 -7.23
C LEU A 280 54.69 -3.96 -7.56
N GLU A 281 55.94 -4.38 -7.37
CA GLU A 281 57.11 -3.53 -7.61
C GLU A 281 57.18 -3.10 -9.09
N LYS A 282 56.92 -4.04 -10.00
CA LYS A 282 56.83 -3.78 -11.45
C LYS A 282 55.75 -2.74 -11.77
N ARG A 283 54.55 -2.87 -11.21
CA ARG A 283 53.45 -1.91 -11.42
C ARG A 283 53.74 -0.54 -10.83
N ILE A 284 54.42 -0.47 -9.68
CA ILE A 284 54.83 0.79 -9.06
C ILE A 284 55.87 1.51 -9.91
N GLN A 285 56.82 0.79 -10.52
CA GLN A 285 57.81 1.37 -11.42
C GLN A 285 57.19 1.96 -12.70
N GLN A 286 56.05 1.44 -13.14
CA GLN A 286 55.29 1.96 -14.29
C GLN A 286 54.44 3.20 -13.98
N ILE A 287 54.40 3.67 -12.73
CA ILE A 287 53.71 4.91 -12.38
C ILE A 287 54.50 6.10 -12.96
N ASP A 288 53.80 6.98 -13.68
CA ASP A 288 54.32 8.19 -14.33
C ASP A 288 53.87 9.47 -13.59
N VAL A 289 54.61 10.57 -13.81
CA VAL A 289 54.53 11.92 -13.25
C VAL A 289 53.12 12.51 -13.31
N GLU A 290 52.35 12.22 -14.36
CA GLU A 290 50.96 12.70 -14.50
C GLU A 290 50.03 12.26 -13.34
N LYS A 291 50.38 11.17 -12.63
CA LYS A 291 49.58 10.60 -11.53
C LYS A 291 50.02 11.06 -10.13
N VAL A 292 51.03 11.92 -10.03
CA VAL A 292 51.80 12.15 -8.79
C VAL A 292 51.35 13.41 -8.02
N GLY A 293 50.47 14.22 -8.62
CA GLY A 293 49.92 15.42 -7.98
C GLY A 293 51.02 16.39 -7.51
N LYS A 294 51.02 16.74 -6.22
CA LYS A 294 52.04 17.62 -5.60
C LYS A 294 53.27 16.88 -5.05
N MET A 295 53.31 15.54 -5.13
CA MET A 295 54.41 14.75 -4.59
C MET A 295 55.53 14.56 -5.63
N SER A 296 56.73 14.20 -5.18
CA SER A 296 57.77 13.70 -6.10
C SER A 296 57.43 12.27 -6.55
N LEU A 297 57.85 11.89 -7.76
CA LEU A 297 57.61 10.55 -8.30
C LEU A 297 58.12 9.45 -7.37
N LYS A 298 59.32 9.65 -6.81
CA LYS A 298 59.91 8.75 -5.79
C LYS A 298 59.07 8.69 -4.51
N GLY A 299 58.60 9.84 -4.03
CA GLY A 299 57.76 9.92 -2.83
C GLY A 299 56.41 9.24 -3.01
N TYR A 300 55.77 9.40 -4.16
CA TYR A 300 54.51 8.75 -4.47
C TYR A 300 54.64 7.23 -4.61
N ARG A 301 55.67 6.75 -5.32
CA ARG A 301 55.97 5.30 -5.41
C ARG A 301 56.19 4.68 -4.03
N SER A 302 56.96 5.34 -3.17
CA SER A 302 57.18 4.91 -1.78
C SER A 302 55.89 4.92 -0.96
N PHE A 303 55.05 5.95 -1.12
CA PHE A 303 53.74 6.03 -0.47
C PHE A 303 52.83 4.86 -0.88
N VAL A 304 52.72 4.58 -2.19
CA VAL A 304 51.91 3.47 -2.72
C VAL A 304 52.39 2.14 -2.15
N LYS A 305 53.70 1.87 -2.18
CA LYS A 305 54.28 0.65 -1.61
C LYS A 305 53.97 0.52 -0.11
N LYS A 306 54.27 1.56 0.67
CA LYS A 306 54.03 1.57 2.12
C LYS A 306 52.54 1.38 2.44
N TYR A 307 51.66 2.03 1.67
CA TYR A 307 50.22 1.93 1.88
C TYR A 307 49.70 0.51 1.59
N TYR A 308 50.26 -0.19 0.61
CA TYR A 308 50.00 -1.63 0.39
C TYR A 308 50.49 -2.49 1.58
N GLU A 309 51.75 -2.33 1.98
CA GLU A 309 52.40 -3.18 2.99
C GLU A 309 51.76 -3.03 4.37
N THR A 310 51.38 -1.81 4.75
CA THR A 310 50.78 -1.55 6.06
C THR A 310 49.26 -1.58 5.98
N THR A 311 48.64 -0.75 5.14
CA THR A 311 47.20 -0.49 5.26
C THR A 311 46.35 -1.61 4.69
N LEU A 312 46.69 -2.16 3.53
CA LEU A 312 45.90 -3.24 2.93
C LEU A 312 46.01 -4.52 3.77
N LYS A 313 47.23 -4.91 4.16
CA LYS A 313 47.46 -6.09 5.01
C LYS A 313 46.78 -5.95 6.37
N ASP A 314 46.93 -4.80 7.04
CA ASP A 314 46.31 -4.55 8.34
C ASP A 314 44.78 -4.58 8.26
N VAL A 315 44.19 -3.92 7.26
CA VAL A 315 42.72 -3.90 7.10
C VAL A 315 42.20 -5.31 6.83
N VAL A 316 42.87 -6.12 6.00
CA VAL A 316 42.50 -7.52 5.76
C VAL A 316 42.57 -8.34 7.05
N ASN A 317 43.68 -8.22 7.79
CA ASN A 317 43.88 -8.97 9.04
C ASN A 317 42.85 -8.60 10.11
N GLN A 318 42.61 -7.29 10.34
CA GLN A 318 41.62 -6.82 11.30
C GLN A 318 40.20 -7.24 10.90
N SER A 319 39.90 -7.25 9.60
CA SER A 319 38.58 -7.66 9.10
C SER A 319 38.27 -9.14 9.28
N ASN A 320 39.28 -9.97 9.54
CA ASN A 320 39.07 -11.38 9.84
C ASN A 320 38.45 -11.59 11.23
N ALA A 321 38.49 -10.58 12.12
CA ALA A 321 37.76 -10.63 13.39
C ALA A 321 36.25 -10.74 13.15
N ILE A 322 35.59 -11.62 13.91
CA ILE A 322 34.18 -11.96 13.72
C ILE A 322 33.24 -10.75 13.84
N LYS A 323 33.56 -9.81 14.75
CA LYS A 323 32.79 -8.58 15.01
C LYS A 323 33.42 -7.34 14.37
N PHE A 324 33.79 -7.42 13.09
CA PHE A 324 34.32 -6.28 12.34
C PHE A 324 33.29 -5.65 11.39
N GLN A 325 33.40 -4.33 11.14
CA GLN A 325 32.42 -3.59 10.32
C GLN A 325 32.24 -4.17 8.91
N GLU A 326 33.31 -4.70 8.30
CA GLU A 326 33.23 -5.33 6.97
C GLU A 326 32.44 -6.66 7.00
N ARG A 327 32.53 -7.42 8.11
CA ARG A 327 31.65 -8.60 8.32
C ARG A 327 30.20 -8.18 8.43
N ALA A 328 29.90 -7.08 9.13
CA ALA A 328 28.54 -6.54 9.22
C ALA A 328 27.99 -6.13 7.84
N LYS A 329 28.82 -5.57 6.95
CA LYS A 329 28.40 -5.27 5.56
C LYS A 329 28.06 -6.55 4.79
N LEU A 330 28.89 -7.59 4.89
CA LEU A 330 28.61 -8.87 4.24
C LEU A 330 27.35 -9.55 4.81
N ILE A 331 27.10 -9.44 6.11
CA ILE A 331 25.84 -9.89 6.73
C ILE A 331 24.65 -9.19 6.09
N ASN A 332 24.70 -7.86 5.96
CA ASN A 332 23.61 -7.10 5.33
C ASN A 332 23.40 -7.50 3.87
N TYR A 333 24.48 -7.81 3.13
CA TYR A 333 24.38 -8.32 1.76
C TYR A 333 23.75 -9.71 1.69
N ALA A 334 24.10 -10.62 2.61
CA ALA A 334 23.49 -11.94 2.69
C ALA A 334 21.97 -11.83 2.97
N VAL A 335 21.57 -10.98 3.93
CA VAL A 335 20.15 -10.72 4.20
C VAL A 335 19.44 -10.13 2.98
N ALA A 336 20.06 -9.17 2.28
CA ALA A 336 19.49 -8.57 1.09
C ALA A 336 19.36 -9.56 -0.08
N ALA A 337 20.35 -10.43 -0.28
CA ALA A 337 20.32 -11.48 -1.30
C ALA A 337 19.18 -12.47 -1.04
N PHE A 338 19.03 -12.95 0.20
CA PHE A 338 17.89 -13.77 0.60
C PHE A 338 16.55 -13.03 0.41
N ALA A 339 16.47 -11.75 0.77
CA ALA A 339 15.27 -10.93 0.55
C ALA A 339 14.89 -10.83 -0.94
N MET A 340 15.86 -10.77 -1.85
CA MET A 340 15.60 -10.81 -3.29
C MET A 340 15.01 -12.15 -3.74
N CYS A 341 15.50 -13.29 -3.23
CA CYS A 341 14.88 -14.60 -3.45
C CYS A 341 13.44 -14.64 -2.92
N PHE A 342 13.22 -14.09 -1.73
CA PHE A 342 11.90 -14.02 -1.12
C PHE A 342 10.93 -13.15 -1.93
N TYR A 343 11.38 -12.05 -2.55
CA TYR A 343 10.57 -11.26 -3.47
C TYR A 343 10.13 -12.06 -4.70
N CYS A 344 11.03 -12.84 -5.32
CA CYS A 344 10.68 -13.69 -6.46
C CYS A 344 9.58 -14.69 -6.10
N GLU A 345 9.72 -15.38 -4.97
CA GLU A 345 8.81 -16.46 -4.58
C GLU A 345 7.48 -15.98 -4.02
N SER A 346 7.49 -14.95 -3.16
CA SER A 346 6.28 -14.46 -2.49
C SER A 346 5.57 -13.36 -3.29
N SER A 347 6.27 -12.72 -4.22
CA SER A 347 5.86 -11.46 -4.85
C SER A 347 5.49 -10.36 -3.85
N ILE A 348 5.91 -10.44 -2.58
CA ILE A 348 5.51 -9.53 -1.50
C ILE A 348 5.76 -8.06 -1.86
N ASN A 349 4.91 -7.15 -1.37
CA ASN A 349 5.18 -5.72 -1.52
C ASN A 349 6.39 -5.33 -0.64
N PRO A 350 7.35 -4.54 -1.15
CA PRO A 350 8.51 -4.10 -0.35
C PRO A 350 8.18 -3.51 1.01
N ALA A 351 7.12 -2.69 1.13
CA ALA A 351 6.74 -2.12 2.41
C ALA A 351 6.33 -3.18 3.45
N GLN A 352 5.83 -4.34 2.98
CA GLN A 352 5.45 -5.45 3.85
C GLN A 352 6.66 -6.26 4.32
N ILE A 353 7.75 -6.35 3.54
CA ILE A 353 8.95 -7.08 3.97
C ILE A 353 9.60 -6.41 5.21
N TYR A 354 9.58 -5.06 5.27
CA TYR A 354 10.20 -4.27 6.35
C TYR A 354 9.47 -4.41 7.70
N THR A 355 8.27 -4.96 7.69
CA THR A 355 7.39 -5.11 8.85
C THR A 355 7.01 -6.56 9.13
N LEU A 356 7.44 -7.49 8.26
CA LEU A 356 7.18 -8.91 8.42
C LEU A 356 7.84 -9.42 9.70
N ARG A 357 7.06 -10.08 10.55
CA ARG A 357 7.52 -10.62 11.83
C ARG A 357 8.01 -12.05 11.70
N GLU A 358 8.90 -12.46 12.60
CA GLU A 358 9.47 -13.80 12.62
C GLU A 358 8.36 -14.87 12.75
N LYS A 359 7.44 -14.67 13.70
CA LYS A 359 6.31 -15.60 13.91
C LYS A 359 5.42 -15.83 12.69
N GLU A 360 5.30 -14.83 11.80
CA GLU A 360 4.48 -14.91 10.59
C GLU A 360 5.09 -15.89 9.55
N LEU A 361 6.37 -16.25 9.71
CA LEU A 361 7.10 -17.24 8.93
C LEU A 361 7.39 -18.53 9.72
N SER A 362 6.87 -18.68 10.93
CA SER A 362 7.06 -19.83 11.80
C SER A 362 5.77 -20.65 12.00
N ASP A 363 4.60 -20.00 11.95
CA ASP A 363 3.28 -20.65 12.07
C ASP A 363 2.67 -21.04 10.71
N TYR A 364 3.33 -21.91 9.95
CA TYR A 364 2.78 -22.39 8.68
C TYR A 364 2.56 -23.91 8.66
N LYS A 365 1.38 -24.33 8.19
CA LYS A 365 1.11 -25.74 7.84
C LYS A 365 1.54 -25.96 6.39
N PRO A 366 2.59 -26.76 6.12
CA PRO A 366 2.95 -27.10 4.75
C PRO A 366 1.77 -27.80 4.08
N SER A 367 1.39 -27.36 2.88
CA SER A 367 0.47 -28.09 2.01
C SER A 367 1.21 -28.51 0.74
N ILE A 368 0.64 -29.46 -0.01
CA ILE A 368 1.18 -29.95 -1.28
C ILE A 368 1.42 -28.80 -2.29
N LYS A 369 0.69 -27.67 -2.17
CA LYS A 369 0.74 -26.53 -3.12
C LYS A 369 1.53 -25.31 -2.63
N GLY A 370 2.05 -25.31 -1.40
CA GLY A 370 2.71 -24.14 -0.79
C GLY A 370 2.33 -23.94 0.68
N PHE A 371 2.76 -22.81 1.25
CA PHE A 371 2.37 -22.39 2.60
C PHE A 371 1.91 -20.92 2.61
N LYS A 372 1.04 -20.58 3.57
CA LYS A 372 0.43 -19.25 3.69
C LYS A 372 1.19 -18.43 4.73
N VAL A 373 1.65 -17.24 4.34
CA VAL A 373 2.20 -16.22 5.25
C VAL A 373 1.11 -15.18 5.48
N THR A 374 0.70 -14.99 6.73
CA THR A 374 -0.31 -13.99 7.08
C THR A 374 0.35 -12.63 7.25
N ILE A 375 -0.08 -11.64 6.46
CA ILE A 375 0.40 -10.26 6.57
C ILE A 375 -0.75 -9.30 6.83
N ILE A 376 -0.57 -8.44 7.82
CA ILE A 376 -1.52 -7.37 8.14
C ILE A 376 -1.31 -6.18 7.20
N LYS A 377 -2.39 -5.68 6.58
CA LYS A 377 -2.34 -4.50 5.69
C LYS A 377 -2.96 -3.27 6.35
N PRO A 378 -2.15 -2.31 6.84
CA PRO A 378 -2.66 -1.07 7.43
C PRO A 378 -3.58 -0.29 6.47
N ARG A 379 -3.18 -0.19 5.19
CA ARG A 379 -3.90 0.53 4.12
C ARG A 379 -5.23 -0.11 3.66
N ALA A 380 -5.66 -1.19 4.28
CA ALA A 380 -6.89 -1.91 3.97
C ALA A 380 -7.74 -2.14 5.23
N GLY A 381 -7.64 -1.24 6.23
CA GLY A 381 -8.31 -1.37 7.52
C GLY A 381 -7.73 -2.51 8.36
N TYR A 382 -6.40 -2.70 8.33
CA TYR A 382 -5.68 -3.75 9.06
C TYR A 382 -6.13 -5.19 8.74
N LYS A 383 -6.76 -5.42 7.59
CA LYS A 383 -7.14 -6.77 7.15
C LYS A 383 -5.92 -7.69 7.02
N ALA A 384 -6.02 -8.87 7.62
CA ALA A 384 -5.08 -9.96 7.41
C ALA A 384 -5.20 -10.46 5.96
N THR A 385 -4.08 -10.54 5.26
CA THR A 385 -3.99 -11.07 3.89
C THR A 385 -3.02 -12.23 3.89
N ASN A 386 -3.41 -13.33 3.27
CA ASN A 386 -2.52 -14.49 3.10
C ASN A 386 -1.70 -14.32 1.81
N LEU A 387 -0.37 -14.42 1.91
CA LEU A 387 0.52 -14.60 0.77
C LEU A 387 0.86 -16.07 0.61
N LEU A 388 0.83 -16.57 -0.61
CA LEU A 388 1.18 -17.94 -0.92
C LEU A 388 2.65 -18.03 -1.36
N VAL A 389 3.46 -18.74 -0.59
CA VAL A 389 4.87 -19.02 -0.88
C VAL A 389 5.02 -20.48 -1.28
N SER A 390 5.85 -20.75 -2.29
CA SER A 390 6.11 -22.09 -2.78
C SER A 390 6.81 -22.96 -1.72
N VAL A 391 6.49 -24.26 -1.68
CA VAL A 391 7.20 -25.24 -0.85
C VAL A 391 8.70 -25.27 -1.18
N LYS A 392 9.07 -24.97 -2.43
CA LYS A 392 10.47 -24.94 -2.90
C LYS A 392 11.33 -23.90 -2.18
N MET A 393 10.72 -22.87 -1.56
CA MET A 393 11.42 -21.85 -0.80
C MET A 393 11.73 -22.30 0.64
N LEU A 394 11.09 -23.37 1.13
CA LEU A 394 11.25 -23.82 2.52
C LEU A 394 12.70 -24.14 2.91
N PRO A 395 13.49 -24.88 2.12
CA PRO A 395 14.89 -25.13 2.45
C PRO A 395 15.66 -23.81 2.62
N LEU A 396 15.48 -22.86 1.70
CA LEU A 396 16.16 -21.57 1.75
C LEU A 396 15.73 -20.71 2.96
N ILE A 397 14.48 -20.82 3.40
CA ILE A 397 13.99 -20.19 4.64
C ILE A 397 14.68 -20.78 5.87
N HIS A 398 14.89 -22.09 5.93
CA HIS A 398 15.62 -22.72 7.04
C HIS A 398 17.06 -22.23 7.11
N GLU A 399 17.75 -22.21 5.96
CA GLU A 399 19.11 -21.65 5.84
C GLU A 399 19.18 -20.20 6.34
N TYR A 400 18.17 -19.38 6.02
CA TYR A 400 18.09 -18.01 6.48
C TYR A 400 17.77 -17.88 7.97
N LYS A 401 16.88 -18.71 8.52
CA LYS A 401 16.58 -18.69 9.96
C LYS A 401 17.83 -19.05 10.78
N GLU A 402 18.55 -20.09 10.38
CA GLU A 402 19.83 -20.45 11.00
C GLU A 402 20.84 -19.29 10.94
N PHE A 403 20.99 -18.69 9.75
CA PHE A 403 21.88 -17.54 9.59
C PHE A 403 21.44 -16.34 10.45
N ARG A 404 20.15 -16.05 10.50
CA ARG A 404 19.56 -14.98 11.31
C ARG A 404 19.87 -15.20 12.79
N ASP A 405 19.62 -16.39 13.32
CA ASP A 405 19.86 -16.73 14.72
C ASP A 405 21.34 -16.64 15.08
N TRP A 406 22.21 -17.06 14.16
CA TRP A 406 23.65 -16.83 14.29
C TRP A 406 23.99 -15.32 14.36
N VAL A 407 23.44 -14.47 13.49
CA VAL A 407 23.65 -13.01 13.57
C VAL A 407 23.15 -12.44 14.90
N LEU A 408 21.98 -12.89 15.38
CA LEU A 408 21.43 -12.47 16.67
C LEU A 408 22.35 -12.82 17.84
N SER A 409 23.08 -13.94 17.75
CA SER A 409 24.05 -14.35 18.77
C SER A 409 25.30 -13.44 18.84
N LEU A 410 25.59 -12.71 17.76
CA LEU A 410 26.77 -11.84 17.68
C LEU A 410 26.53 -10.47 18.31
N VAL A 411 25.27 -10.02 18.40
CA VAL A 411 24.92 -8.68 18.87
C VAL A 411 24.65 -8.61 20.36
N SER A 412 24.88 -7.44 20.96
CA SER A 412 24.61 -7.24 22.40
C SER A 412 23.12 -7.02 22.67
N ASN A 413 22.43 -6.24 21.82
CA ASN A 413 20.99 -6.01 21.89
C ASN A 413 20.28 -6.69 20.71
N ASN A 414 19.72 -7.87 20.98
CA ASN A 414 19.06 -8.72 19.98
C ASN A 414 17.53 -8.55 19.93
N LYS A 415 16.97 -7.51 20.57
CA LYS A 415 15.52 -7.29 20.63
C LYS A 415 14.96 -6.86 19.27
N ILE A 416 14.51 -7.83 18.48
CA ILE A 416 13.83 -7.58 17.20
C ILE A 416 12.78 -8.67 16.90
N ASP A 417 11.53 -8.23 16.67
CA ASP A 417 10.43 -9.11 16.25
C ASP A 417 10.38 -9.28 14.71
N LYS A 418 11.12 -8.46 13.97
CA LYS A 418 11.12 -8.48 12.51
C LYS A 418 11.92 -9.68 11.97
N MET A 419 11.41 -10.27 10.89
CA MET A 419 12.06 -11.38 10.19
C MET A 419 13.39 -10.94 9.60
N PHE A 420 13.40 -9.79 8.90
CA PHE A 420 14.60 -9.27 8.25
C PHE A 420 15.29 -8.21 9.11
N LEU A 421 16.61 -8.36 9.26
CA LEU A 421 17.47 -7.50 10.08
C LEU A 421 18.55 -6.79 9.26
N SER A 422 19.17 -5.77 9.84
CA SER A 422 20.38 -5.13 9.31
C SER A 422 21.28 -4.72 10.49
N LEU A 423 22.57 -4.57 10.22
CA LEU A 423 23.58 -4.06 11.14
C LEU A 423 24.04 -2.67 10.72
N ASP A 424 24.37 -1.82 11.70
CA ASP A 424 24.87 -0.48 11.40
C ASP A 424 26.28 -0.55 10.80
N THR A 425 26.44 -0.01 9.59
CA THR A 425 27.71 -0.01 8.84
C THR A 425 28.20 1.40 8.53
N ARG A 426 27.72 2.41 9.28
CA ARG A 426 28.15 3.80 9.13
C ARG A 426 29.60 3.98 9.61
N PRO A 427 30.43 4.75 8.89
CA PRO A 427 31.85 4.94 9.25
C PRO A 427 32.11 5.58 10.63
N LYS A 428 31.10 6.24 11.22
CA LYS A 428 31.22 6.96 12.49
C LYS A 428 30.77 6.15 13.71
N THR A 429 30.21 4.95 13.51
CA THR A 429 29.77 4.09 14.61
C THR A 429 30.81 2.98 14.79
N TYR A 430 31.43 2.95 15.97
CA TYR A 430 32.51 2.00 16.27
C TYR A 430 32.00 0.59 16.62
N ASN A 431 30.68 0.35 16.63
CA ASN A 431 30.13 -0.91 17.10
C ASN A 431 28.93 -1.38 16.25
N SER A 432 29.23 -1.92 15.06
CA SER A 432 28.24 -2.54 14.17
C SER A 432 27.45 -3.70 14.81
N PHE A 433 27.94 -4.26 15.92
CA PHE A 433 27.36 -5.40 16.62
C PHE A 433 26.74 -5.01 17.98
N GLU A 434 26.53 -3.72 18.22
CA GLU A 434 25.85 -3.26 19.44
C GLU A 434 24.34 -3.49 19.37
N ASN A 435 23.74 -3.00 18.29
CA ASN A 435 22.29 -2.93 18.10
C ASN A 435 21.91 -3.47 16.72
N ILE A 436 20.73 -4.07 16.65
CA ILE A 436 20.12 -4.46 15.38
C ILE A 436 19.29 -3.31 14.83
N GLU A 437 19.47 -3.03 13.54
CA GLU A 437 18.62 -2.13 12.77
C GLU A 437 17.55 -2.92 11.98
N THR A 438 16.48 -2.22 11.61
CA THR A 438 15.44 -2.78 10.74
C THR A 438 15.93 -2.86 9.30
N TYR A 439 15.72 -4.00 8.65
CA TYR A 439 15.94 -4.14 7.20
C TYR A 439 15.08 -3.18 6.39
N SER A 440 15.70 -2.54 5.40
CA SER A 440 15.17 -1.39 4.70
C SER A 440 15.53 -1.46 3.20
N GLY A 441 14.92 -0.60 2.38
CA GLY A 441 15.29 -0.48 0.97
C GLY A 441 16.74 0.01 0.75
N LYS A 442 17.38 0.59 1.78
CA LYS A 442 18.80 0.97 1.69
C LYS A 442 19.70 -0.27 1.59
N ASP A 443 19.35 -1.34 2.29
CA ASP A 443 20.12 -2.59 2.33
C ASP A 443 20.12 -3.25 0.94
N THR A 444 18.95 -3.32 0.30
CA THR A 444 18.81 -3.77 -1.09
C THR A 444 19.65 -2.92 -2.06
N VAL A 445 19.63 -1.59 -1.91
CA VAL A 445 20.40 -0.68 -2.77
C VAL A 445 21.91 -0.84 -2.55
N ASN A 446 22.35 -1.01 -1.31
CA ASN A 446 23.76 -1.22 -0.98
C ASN A 446 24.25 -2.56 -1.53
N TYR A 447 23.46 -3.62 -1.38
CA TYR A 447 23.74 -4.93 -1.98
C TYR A 447 23.81 -4.86 -3.51
N ARG A 448 22.83 -4.23 -4.17
CA ARG A 448 22.89 -3.99 -5.63
C ARG A 448 24.19 -3.29 -6.02
N ARG A 449 24.54 -2.20 -5.33
CA ARG A 449 25.77 -1.45 -5.61
C ARG A 449 27.01 -2.30 -5.45
N TRP A 450 27.06 -3.13 -4.41
CA TRP A 450 28.16 -4.07 -4.20
C TRP A 450 28.23 -5.09 -5.33
N LEU A 451 27.11 -5.72 -5.69
CA LEU A 451 27.04 -6.72 -6.75
C LEU A 451 27.48 -6.14 -8.11
N SER A 452 27.01 -4.93 -8.46
CA SER A 452 27.38 -4.26 -9.71
C SER A 452 28.88 -3.89 -9.83
N LEU A 453 29.65 -3.91 -8.73
CA LEU A 453 31.11 -3.69 -8.80
C LEU A 453 31.88 -4.88 -9.37
N TYR A 454 31.27 -6.07 -9.29
CA TYR A 454 31.86 -7.34 -9.71
C TYR A 454 31.09 -7.96 -10.87
N MET A 455 29.78 -7.73 -10.91
CA MET A 455 28.85 -8.25 -11.90
C MET A 455 28.13 -7.11 -12.63
N PRO A 456 28.83 -6.28 -13.43
CA PRO A 456 28.24 -5.10 -14.07
C PRO A 456 27.17 -5.45 -15.11
N LYS A 457 27.22 -6.66 -15.69
CA LYS A 457 26.23 -7.12 -16.68
C LYS A 457 25.02 -7.80 -16.03
N PHE A 458 25.04 -8.04 -14.73
CA PHE A 458 23.91 -8.65 -14.03
C PHE A 458 22.67 -7.76 -14.07
N GLY A 459 21.64 -8.24 -14.77
CA GLY A 459 20.36 -7.54 -14.97
C GLY A 459 19.60 -7.38 -13.66
N TRP A 460 19.82 -6.26 -12.95
CA TRP A 460 19.14 -6.03 -11.67
C TRP A 460 17.62 -5.83 -11.85
N ILE A 461 16.83 -6.76 -11.30
CA ILE A 461 15.36 -6.70 -11.34
C ILE A 461 14.84 -6.06 -10.05
N ASN A 462 14.12 -4.94 -10.18
CA ASN A 462 13.52 -4.28 -9.01
C ASN A 462 12.29 -5.04 -8.51
N PRO A 463 12.00 -5.07 -7.20
CA PRO A 463 10.83 -5.78 -6.65
C PRO A 463 9.47 -5.47 -7.33
N PRO A 464 9.16 -4.23 -7.75
CA PRO A 464 7.94 -3.98 -8.53
C PRO A 464 7.90 -4.68 -9.89
N VAL A 465 9.04 -4.83 -10.57
CA VAL A 465 9.17 -5.56 -11.84
C VAL A 465 8.99 -7.06 -11.60
N ILE A 466 9.61 -7.61 -10.55
CA ILE A 466 9.42 -9.01 -10.12
C ILE A 466 7.94 -9.29 -9.92
N ARG A 467 7.27 -8.44 -9.13
CA ARG A 467 5.85 -8.58 -8.80
C ARG A 467 4.95 -8.48 -10.04
N LYS A 468 5.28 -7.63 -11.02
CA LYS A 468 4.55 -7.57 -12.29
C LYS A 468 4.80 -8.81 -13.15
N THR A 469 6.04 -9.28 -13.22
CA THR A 469 6.41 -10.49 -13.98
C THR A 469 5.65 -11.71 -13.49
N VAL A 470 5.67 -11.97 -12.17
CA VAL A 470 4.93 -13.10 -11.58
C VAL A 470 3.43 -12.97 -11.77
N SER A 471 2.88 -11.74 -11.68
CA SER A 471 1.46 -11.52 -11.96
C SER A 471 1.11 -11.85 -13.41
N ASN A 472 1.94 -11.43 -14.36
CA ASN A 472 1.71 -11.69 -15.78
C ASN A 472 1.82 -13.19 -16.09
N PHE A 473 2.83 -13.87 -15.53
CA PHE A 473 2.97 -15.33 -15.65
C PHE A 473 1.70 -16.06 -15.19
N ILE A 474 1.19 -15.74 -13.99
CA ILE A 474 -0.02 -16.40 -13.47
C ILE A 474 -1.24 -16.06 -14.33
N LEU A 475 -1.39 -14.81 -14.76
CA LEU A 475 -2.48 -14.40 -15.65
C LEU A 475 -2.43 -15.19 -16.97
N THR A 476 -1.26 -15.31 -17.60
CA THR A 476 -1.07 -16.02 -18.87
C THR A 476 -1.32 -17.52 -18.72
N VAL A 477 -0.81 -18.15 -17.66
CA VAL A 477 -0.90 -19.61 -17.46
C VAL A 477 -2.28 -20.04 -16.96
N THR A 478 -2.93 -19.24 -16.11
CA THR A 478 -4.20 -19.62 -15.46
C THR A 478 -5.42 -18.95 -16.07
N ASN A 479 -5.23 -17.93 -16.91
CA ASN A 479 -6.27 -17.04 -17.39
C ASN A 479 -7.17 -16.48 -16.26
N SER A 480 -6.62 -16.34 -15.04
CA SER A 480 -7.41 -16.01 -13.84
C SER A 480 -6.82 -14.83 -13.08
N ALA A 481 -7.50 -13.68 -13.18
CA ALA A 481 -7.20 -12.51 -12.36
C ALA A 481 -7.38 -12.78 -10.86
N SER A 482 -8.27 -13.72 -10.49
CA SER A 482 -8.45 -14.16 -9.11
C SER A 482 -7.23 -14.92 -8.59
N ALA A 483 -6.68 -15.84 -9.38
CA ALA A 483 -5.47 -16.57 -9.01
C ALA A 483 -4.26 -15.63 -8.85
N ALA A 484 -4.06 -14.69 -9.77
CA ALA A 484 -3.05 -13.66 -9.65
C ALA A 484 -3.29 -12.75 -8.44
N SER A 485 -4.54 -12.38 -8.17
CA SER A 485 -4.94 -11.59 -7.01
C SER A 485 -4.61 -12.29 -5.69
N GLN A 486 -4.88 -13.59 -5.59
CA GLN A 486 -4.53 -14.40 -4.43
C GLN A 486 -3.02 -14.49 -4.24
N LYS A 487 -2.23 -14.73 -5.31
CA LYS A 487 -0.77 -14.75 -5.22
C LYS A 487 -0.21 -13.42 -4.74
N LEU A 488 -0.66 -12.32 -5.33
CA LEU A 488 -0.18 -10.98 -4.98
C LEU A 488 -0.77 -10.48 -3.65
N GLY A 489 -1.81 -11.12 -3.13
CA GLY A 489 -2.63 -10.63 -2.03
C GLY A 489 -3.36 -9.33 -2.36
N ASN A 490 -3.54 -8.95 -3.63
CA ASN A 490 -4.27 -7.75 -4.02
C ASN A 490 -5.77 -8.04 -4.18
N THR A 491 -6.56 -7.05 -4.63
CA THR A 491 -7.89 -7.32 -5.19
C THR A 491 -7.77 -7.56 -6.71
N PRO A 492 -8.68 -8.30 -7.35
CA PRO A 492 -8.62 -8.55 -8.79
C PRO A 492 -8.57 -7.26 -9.60
N LYS A 493 -9.35 -6.25 -9.20
CA LYS A 493 -9.35 -4.89 -9.78
C LYS A 493 -7.96 -4.23 -9.78
N VAL A 494 -7.17 -4.41 -8.71
CA VAL A 494 -5.81 -3.86 -8.62
C VAL A 494 -4.83 -4.63 -9.49
N VAL A 495 -5.00 -5.96 -9.61
CA VAL A 495 -4.21 -6.78 -10.53
C VAL A 495 -4.43 -6.34 -11.97
N ILE A 496 -5.69 -6.22 -12.39
CA ILE A 496 -6.06 -5.78 -13.73
C ILE A 496 -5.51 -4.37 -14.01
N LYS A 497 -5.75 -3.41 -13.11
CA LYS A 497 -5.33 -2.02 -13.34
C LYS A 497 -3.80 -1.83 -13.49
N HIS A 498 -3.00 -2.64 -12.80
CA HIS A 498 -1.57 -2.35 -12.64
C HIS A 498 -0.64 -3.45 -13.13
N TYR A 499 -1.15 -4.64 -13.44
CA TYR A 499 -0.34 -5.83 -13.67
C TYR A 499 -0.80 -6.71 -14.84
N SER A 500 -1.91 -6.40 -15.53
CA SER A 500 -2.29 -7.08 -16.78
C SER A 500 -1.82 -6.31 -18.02
N GLU A 501 -1.39 -7.04 -19.04
CA GLU A 501 -1.09 -6.52 -20.39
C GLU A 501 -2.17 -6.91 -21.42
N VAL A 502 -3.21 -7.63 -20.96
CA VAL A 502 -4.33 -8.12 -21.77
C VAL A 502 -5.44 -7.08 -21.81
N THR A 503 -6.10 -6.94 -22.97
CA THR A 503 -7.10 -5.89 -23.24
C THR A 503 -8.31 -5.92 -22.29
N ASP A 504 -8.71 -4.74 -21.80
CA ASP A 504 -9.80 -4.51 -20.83
C ASP A 504 -11.15 -5.18 -21.19
N LYS A 505 -11.38 -5.46 -22.47
CA LYS A 505 -12.64 -6.02 -23.00
C LYS A 505 -12.81 -7.49 -22.63
N GLN A 506 -11.79 -8.32 -22.85
CA GLN A 506 -11.84 -9.77 -22.57
C GLN A 506 -12.02 -10.07 -21.07
N HIS A 507 -11.61 -9.16 -20.18
CA HIS A 507 -11.69 -9.35 -18.74
C HIS A 507 -12.97 -8.81 -18.08
N SER A 508 -13.61 -7.79 -18.66
CA SER A 508 -14.90 -7.29 -18.14
C SER A 508 -16.00 -8.34 -18.29
N GLU A 509 -15.95 -9.10 -19.39
CA GLU A 509 -16.83 -10.25 -19.64
C GLU A 509 -16.58 -11.36 -18.59
N GLN A 510 -15.32 -11.75 -18.38
CA GLN A 510 -14.96 -12.82 -17.43
C GLN A 510 -15.26 -12.52 -15.95
N LEU A 511 -15.08 -11.26 -15.50
CA LEU A 511 -15.44 -10.87 -14.13
C LEU A 511 -16.94 -10.90 -13.93
N THR A 512 -17.70 -10.48 -14.95
CA THR A 512 -19.16 -10.58 -14.94
C THR A 512 -19.56 -12.04 -14.79
N ASP A 513 -18.97 -12.95 -15.57
CA ASP A 513 -19.29 -14.38 -15.52
C ASP A 513 -18.98 -15.02 -14.16
N PHE A 514 -17.81 -14.74 -13.57
CA PHE A 514 -17.45 -15.28 -12.26
C PHE A 514 -18.39 -14.81 -11.15
N PHE A 515 -18.69 -13.50 -11.09
CA PHE A 515 -19.59 -12.99 -10.07
C PHE A 515 -21.02 -13.46 -10.30
N SER A 516 -21.47 -13.57 -11.55
CA SER A 516 -22.75 -14.19 -11.89
C SER A 516 -22.84 -15.62 -11.35
N HIS A 517 -21.83 -16.47 -11.61
CA HIS A 517 -21.81 -17.84 -11.08
C HIS A 517 -21.85 -17.92 -9.56
N VAL A 518 -21.13 -17.05 -8.85
CA VAL A 518 -21.16 -17.00 -7.38
C VAL A 518 -22.55 -16.59 -6.88
N TYR A 519 -23.14 -15.54 -7.46
CA TYR A 519 -24.47 -15.09 -7.09
C TYR A 519 -25.54 -16.13 -7.43
N ASP A 520 -25.41 -16.84 -8.55
CA ASP A 520 -26.33 -17.89 -8.98
C ASP A 520 -26.28 -19.08 -8.02
N ASN A 521 -25.10 -19.48 -7.56
CA ASN A 521 -24.96 -20.54 -6.55
C ASN A 521 -25.61 -20.15 -5.22
N ILE A 522 -25.40 -18.91 -4.76
CA ILE A 522 -26.02 -18.40 -3.53
C ILE A 522 -27.55 -18.35 -3.68
N ALA A 523 -28.03 -17.84 -4.82
CA ALA A 523 -29.46 -17.72 -5.06
C ALA A 523 -30.18 -19.07 -5.21
N ASN A 524 -29.45 -20.13 -5.58
CA ASN A 524 -29.94 -21.51 -5.67
C ASN A 524 -29.84 -22.32 -4.37
N LYS A 525 -29.16 -21.80 -3.33
CA LYS A 525 -28.69 -22.57 -2.18
C LYS A 525 -29.75 -23.46 -1.52
N TYR A 526 -30.97 -22.95 -1.36
CA TYR A 526 -32.06 -23.63 -0.63
C TYR A 526 -33.11 -24.25 -1.54
N ARG A 527 -32.80 -24.50 -2.81
CA ARG A 527 -33.72 -25.18 -3.71
C ARG A 527 -33.48 -26.68 -3.72
N LYS A 528 -34.57 -27.45 -3.82
CA LYS A 528 -34.48 -28.90 -4.04
C LYS A 528 -34.13 -29.24 -5.50
N ASN A 529 -34.49 -28.38 -6.45
CA ASN A 529 -34.18 -28.54 -7.88
C ASN A 529 -34.07 -27.17 -8.59
N GLU A 530 -33.67 -27.16 -9.86
CA GLU A 530 -33.54 -25.92 -10.66
C GLU A 530 -34.89 -25.37 -11.15
N GLU A 531 -36.02 -25.98 -10.78
CA GLU A 531 -37.34 -25.59 -11.25
C GLU A 531 -37.84 -24.31 -10.57
N VAL A 532 -38.72 -23.60 -11.27
CA VAL A 532 -39.41 -22.43 -10.73
C VAL A 532 -40.44 -22.91 -9.71
N VAL A 533 -40.36 -22.38 -8.48
CA VAL A 533 -41.30 -22.74 -7.41
C VAL A 533 -42.59 -21.93 -7.61
N ASP A 534 -43.73 -22.61 -7.74
CA ASP A 534 -45.02 -21.94 -8.01
C ASP A 534 -45.48 -21.03 -6.86
N VAL A 535 -46.50 -20.20 -7.13
CA VAL A 535 -47.11 -19.27 -6.19
C VAL A 535 -48.62 -19.16 -6.44
N ASN A 536 -49.40 -19.00 -5.38
CA ASN A 536 -50.84 -18.76 -5.51
C ASN A 536 -51.09 -17.37 -6.08
N ILE A 537 -52.00 -17.25 -7.05
CA ILE A 537 -52.28 -15.99 -7.74
C ILE A 537 -53.77 -15.70 -7.70
N ASN A 538 -54.12 -14.44 -7.39
CA ASN A 538 -55.50 -13.94 -7.41
C ASN A 538 -56.49 -14.78 -6.58
N ILE A 539 -56.01 -15.32 -5.45
CA ILE A 539 -56.86 -16.02 -4.46
C ILE A 539 -57.19 -15.04 -3.33
N GLU A 540 -58.47 -14.96 -2.96
CA GLU A 540 -58.93 -14.11 -1.88
C GLU A 540 -58.24 -14.51 -0.56
N GLY A 541 -57.62 -13.54 0.11
CA GLY A 541 -56.82 -13.76 1.31
C GLY A 541 -56.65 -12.50 2.13
N LYS A 542 -56.06 -12.64 3.32
CA LYS A 542 -55.76 -11.51 4.20
C LYS A 542 -54.55 -10.75 3.66
N GLU A 543 -54.69 -9.44 3.51
CA GLU A 543 -53.61 -8.56 3.07
C GLU A 543 -52.40 -8.59 4.02
N ILE A 544 -51.20 -8.59 3.45
CA ILE A 544 -49.91 -8.56 4.15
C ILE A 544 -48.91 -7.65 3.41
N PRO A 545 -47.79 -7.23 4.02
CA PRO A 545 -46.88 -6.24 3.43
C PRO A 545 -46.17 -6.62 2.12
N VAL A 546 -46.29 -7.88 1.71
CA VAL A 546 -45.70 -8.41 0.46
C VAL A 546 -46.75 -9.02 -0.47
N GLY A 547 -48.06 -8.88 -0.18
CA GLY A 547 -49.13 -9.48 -0.97
C GLY A 547 -50.34 -9.86 -0.11
N SER A 548 -50.79 -11.11 -0.22
CA SER A 548 -51.87 -11.67 0.59
C SER A 548 -51.55 -13.05 1.15
N CYS A 549 -52.38 -13.52 2.09
CA CYS A 549 -52.21 -14.81 2.76
C CYS A 549 -53.53 -15.55 2.95
N ILE A 550 -53.56 -16.84 2.61
CA ILE A 550 -54.74 -17.72 2.77
C ILE A 550 -54.65 -18.65 3.98
N ASN A 551 -53.50 -18.73 4.64
CA ASN A 551 -53.26 -19.64 5.78
C ASN A 551 -52.76 -18.89 7.01
N SER A 552 -53.34 -19.15 8.17
CA SER A 552 -52.90 -18.54 9.44
C SER A 552 -51.67 -19.21 10.04
N ILE A 553 -51.23 -20.36 9.51
CA ILE A 553 -50.06 -21.10 9.97
C ILE A 553 -49.00 -21.06 8.86
N PRO A 554 -47.79 -20.53 9.13
CA PRO A 554 -46.73 -20.49 8.13
C PRO A 554 -46.21 -21.90 7.86
N VAL A 555 -46.16 -22.27 6.59
CA VAL A 555 -45.66 -23.58 6.14
C VAL A 555 -44.72 -23.35 4.98
N LEU A 556 -43.50 -23.88 5.06
CA LEU A 556 -42.52 -23.76 3.98
C LEU A 556 -43.03 -24.44 2.70
N ASN A 557 -42.87 -23.77 1.55
CA ASN A 557 -43.24 -24.35 0.26
C ASN A 557 -42.32 -25.54 -0.07
N SER A 558 -42.90 -26.64 -0.56
CA SER A 558 -42.19 -27.89 -0.84
C SER A 558 -41.06 -27.77 -1.87
N GLY A 559 -41.00 -26.69 -2.65
CA GLY A 559 -39.90 -26.41 -3.57
C GLY A 559 -38.57 -25.99 -2.90
N PHE A 560 -38.60 -25.66 -1.61
CA PHE A 560 -37.41 -25.29 -0.84
C PHE A 560 -36.91 -26.44 0.04
N SER A 561 -35.62 -26.43 0.36
CA SER A 561 -34.98 -27.37 1.29
C SER A 561 -35.26 -27.02 2.75
N ASP A 562 -35.20 -28.03 3.60
CA ASP A 562 -35.44 -27.89 5.05
C ASP A 562 -34.27 -27.15 5.75
N ASP A 563 -33.21 -26.82 5.01
CA ASP A 563 -32.11 -25.95 5.47
C ASP A 563 -32.47 -24.46 5.43
N LEU A 564 -33.56 -24.06 4.76
CA LEU A 564 -34.10 -22.71 4.84
C LEU A 564 -34.90 -22.55 6.13
N GLU A 565 -34.66 -21.46 6.85
CA GLU A 565 -35.41 -21.13 8.06
C GLU A 565 -36.92 -21.11 7.78
N GLU A 566 -37.71 -21.70 8.69
CA GLU A 566 -39.17 -21.77 8.53
C GLU A 566 -39.77 -20.36 8.44
N PRO A 567 -40.76 -20.14 7.53
CA PRO A 567 -41.38 -18.84 7.41
C PRO A 567 -42.00 -18.38 8.74
N SER A 568 -41.86 -17.08 9.05
CA SER A 568 -42.41 -16.48 10.26
C SER A 568 -43.33 -15.32 9.87
N CYS A 569 -44.57 -15.33 10.35
CA CYS A 569 -45.52 -14.24 10.10
C CYS A 569 -45.06 -12.87 10.63
N SER A 570 -44.02 -12.84 11.49
CA SER A 570 -43.39 -11.61 11.97
C SER A 570 -42.35 -11.02 11.00
N ASN A 571 -41.88 -11.80 10.01
CA ASN A 571 -40.95 -11.37 8.98
C ASN A 571 -41.65 -11.40 7.60
N PRO A 572 -42.07 -10.24 7.06
CA PRO A 572 -42.77 -10.18 5.77
C PRO A 572 -41.99 -10.80 4.61
N ALA A 573 -40.66 -10.71 4.58
CA ALA A 573 -39.85 -11.29 3.50
C ALA A 573 -39.90 -12.83 3.50
N SER A 574 -40.05 -13.44 4.68
CA SER A 574 -40.16 -14.90 4.81
C SER A 574 -41.48 -15.45 4.24
N CYS A 575 -42.54 -14.62 4.17
CA CYS A 575 -43.81 -15.01 3.56
C CYS A 575 -43.65 -15.42 2.09
N LEU A 576 -42.69 -14.87 1.34
CA LEU A 576 -42.44 -15.20 -0.07
C LEU A 576 -42.05 -16.68 -0.30
N PHE A 577 -41.62 -17.37 0.75
CA PHE A 577 -41.25 -18.79 0.75
C PHE A 577 -42.35 -19.70 1.33
N CYS A 578 -43.43 -19.11 1.84
CA CYS A 578 -44.55 -19.81 2.45
C CYS A 578 -45.52 -20.37 1.39
N LYS A 579 -46.08 -21.55 1.65
CA LYS A 579 -47.14 -22.17 0.85
C LYS A 579 -48.45 -21.36 0.85
N GLY A 580 -48.71 -20.62 1.94
CA GLY A 580 -49.91 -19.80 2.10
C GLY A 580 -49.84 -18.41 1.46
N TYR A 581 -48.70 -18.05 0.85
CA TYR A 581 -48.52 -16.75 0.21
C TYR A 581 -49.30 -16.65 -1.10
N VAL A 582 -49.93 -15.49 -1.31
CA VAL A 582 -50.68 -15.13 -2.51
C VAL A 582 -50.17 -13.79 -3.03
N VAL A 583 -50.07 -13.68 -4.35
CA VAL A 583 -49.81 -12.41 -5.05
C VAL A 583 -50.98 -12.09 -5.98
N HIS A 584 -51.43 -10.85 -6.00
CA HIS A 584 -52.43 -10.36 -6.95
C HIS A 584 -51.76 -9.73 -8.17
N SER A 585 -52.44 -9.81 -9.31
CA SER A 585 -51.96 -9.23 -10.58
C SER A 585 -52.25 -7.73 -10.70
N ASP A 586 -52.56 -7.08 -9.58
CA ASP A 586 -52.88 -5.66 -9.53
C ASP A 586 -51.65 -4.78 -9.31
N GLN A 587 -51.84 -3.47 -9.44
CA GLN A 587 -50.77 -2.49 -9.28
C GLN A 587 -50.17 -2.50 -7.87
N GLU A 588 -50.96 -2.85 -6.86
CA GLU A 588 -50.58 -2.73 -5.46
C GLU A 588 -49.59 -3.83 -5.05
N ASP A 589 -49.90 -5.09 -5.32
CA ASP A 589 -49.02 -6.21 -4.99
C ASP A 589 -47.74 -6.19 -5.85
N ILE A 590 -47.83 -5.75 -7.11
CA ILE A 590 -46.66 -5.50 -7.96
C ILE A 590 -45.78 -4.40 -7.33
N LYS A 591 -46.37 -3.30 -6.84
CA LYS A 591 -45.64 -2.19 -6.20
C LYS A 591 -44.98 -2.62 -4.88
N LYS A 592 -45.65 -3.43 -4.05
CA LYS A 592 -45.09 -4.02 -2.82
C LYS A 592 -43.82 -4.85 -3.12
N LEU A 593 -43.91 -5.78 -4.07
CA LEU A 593 -42.79 -6.66 -4.45
C LEU A 593 -41.61 -5.90 -5.05
N MET A 594 -41.87 -4.99 -5.98
CA MET A 594 -40.82 -4.20 -6.63
C MET A 594 -40.16 -3.22 -5.64
N SER A 595 -40.90 -2.69 -4.67
CA SER A 595 -40.37 -1.81 -3.62
C SER A 595 -39.38 -2.55 -2.73
N LEU A 596 -39.76 -3.72 -2.22
CA LEU A 596 -38.87 -4.58 -1.45
C LEU A 596 -37.61 -4.96 -2.26
N LYS A 597 -37.76 -5.38 -3.52
CA LYS A 597 -36.64 -5.70 -4.42
C LYS A 597 -35.68 -4.52 -4.56
N LYS A 598 -36.20 -3.30 -4.75
CA LYS A 598 -35.38 -2.10 -4.89
C LYS A 598 -34.64 -1.79 -3.59
N ILE A 599 -35.27 -1.90 -2.43
CA ILE A 599 -34.62 -1.71 -1.12
C ILE A 599 -33.49 -2.72 -0.90
N LEU A 600 -33.73 -4.00 -1.19
CA LEU A 600 -32.71 -5.05 -1.09
C LEU A 600 -31.52 -4.77 -2.02
N ASN A 601 -31.77 -4.28 -3.23
CA ASN A 601 -30.72 -3.90 -4.19
C ASN A 601 -29.95 -2.63 -3.79
N MET A 602 -30.52 -1.77 -2.94
CA MET A 602 -29.84 -0.60 -2.38
C MET A 602 -29.02 -0.97 -1.13
N SER A 603 -29.38 -2.03 -0.41
CA SER A 603 -28.60 -2.51 0.74
C SER A 603 -27.34 -3.30 0.34
N ASP A 604 -26.47 -3.60 1.32
CA ASP A 604 -25.33 -4.51 1.10
C ASP A 604 -25.82 -5.86 0.53
N LYS A 605 -25.08 -6.42 -0.44
CA LYS A 605 -25.39 -7.73 -1.03
C LYS A 605 -25.13 -8.87 -0.05
N THR A 606 -26.04 -9.06 0.91
CA THR A 606 -26.06 -10.22 1.81
C THR A 606 -26.60 -11.44 1.09
N GLU A 607 -26.27 -12.62 1.63
CA GLU A 607 -26.81 -13.91 1.14
C GLU A 607 -28.35 -13.91 1.15
N GLU A 608 -28.97 -13.42 2.22
CA GLU A 608 -30.42 -13.29 2.34
C GLU A 608 -31.00 -12.37 1.26
N ALA A 609 -30.41 -11.19 1.02
CA ALA A 609 -30.88 -10.26 0.00
C ALA A 609 -30.84 -10.88 -1.40
N ILE A 610 -29.81 -11.67 -1.72
CA ILE A 610 -29.68 -12.37 -3.00
C ILE A 610 -30.80 -13.40 -3.18
N ILE A 611 -31.06 -14.20 -2.15
CA ILE A 611 -32.07 -15.27 -2.16
C ILE A 611 -33.48 -14.70 -2.28
N VAL A 612 -33.80 -13.69 -1.46
CA VAL A 612 -35.11 -13.01 -1.49
C VAL A 612 -35.32 -12.29 -2.83
N THR A 613 -34.30 -11.60 -3.35
CA THR A 613 -34.39 -10.91 -4.65
C THR A 613 -34.68 -11.89 -5.78
N ARG A 614 -34.06 -13.07 -5.79
CA ARG A 614 -34.40 -14.10 -6.76
C ARG A 614 -35.84 -14.56 -6.61
N ARG A 615 -36.30 -14.83 -5.39
CA ARG A 615 -37.69 -15.28 -5.17
C ARG A 615 -38.70 -14.25 -5.67
N ILE A 616 -38.47 -12.96 -5.42
CA ILE A 616 -39.30 -11.87 -5.96
C ILE A 616 -39.29 -11.88 -7.50
N ASN A 617 -38.12 -12.01 -8.13
CA ASN A 617 -38.03 -12.06 -9.60
C ASN A 617 -38.82 -13.23 -10.19
N GLU A 618 -38.81 -14.39 -9.53
CA GLU A 618 -39.60 -15.54 -9.96
C GLU A 618 -41.10 -15.29 -9.83
N ILE A 619 -41.56 -14.76 -8.69
CA ILE A 619 -42.97 -14.43 -8.47
C ILE A 619 -43.45 -13.42 -9.53
N LEU A 620 -42.68 -12.35 -9.76
CA LEU A 620 -42.97 -11.35 -10.78
C LEU A 620 -43.00 -11.94 -12.20
N LYS A 621 -42.09 -12.88 -12.49
CA LYS A 621 -42.07 -13.60 -13.78
C LYS A 621 -43.32 -14.47 -13.95
N ILE A 622 -43.66 -15.28 -12.95
CA ILE A 622 -44.86 -16.14 -12.98
C ILE A 622 -46.12 -15.29 -13.18
N LEU A 623 -46.19 -14.16 -12.48
CA LEU A 623 -47.32 -13.23 -12.58
C LEU A 623 -47.44 -12.65 -13.99
N LEU A 624 -46.34 -12.17 -14.59
CA LEU A 624 -46.33 -11.64 -15.95
C LEU A 624 -46.60 -12.73 -17.02
N ASP A 625 -46.09 -13.95 -16.82
CA ASP A 625 -46.28 -15.07 -17.73
C ASP A 625 -47.75 -15.56 -17.73
N LYS A 626 -48.41 -15.56 -16.55
CA LYS A 626 -49.83 -15.95 -16.41
C LYS A 626 -50.81 -14.81 -16.72
N HIS A 627 -50.40 -13.55 -16.53
CA HIS A 627 -51.21 -12.35 -16.74
C HIS A 627 -50.50 -11.31 -17.62
N PRO A 628 -50.26 -11.62 -18.91
CA PRO A 628 -49.52 -10.74 -19.82
C PRO A 628 -50.17 -9.37 -20.03
N GLU A 629 -51.47 -9.25 -19.81
CA GLU A 629 -52.23 -7.99 -19.84
C GLU A 629 -51.71 -6.94 -18.83
N THR A 630 -51.04 -7.39 -17.77
CA THR A 630 -50.49 -6.51 -16.73
C THR A 630 -49.15 -5.87 -17.10
N LYS A 631 -48.60 -6.16 -18.29
CA LYS A 631 -47.28 -5.68 -18.74
C LYS A 631 -47.11 -4.16 -18.60
N GLU A 632 -48.11 -3.38 -18.97
CA GLU A 632 -48.06 -1.91 -18.84
C GLU A 632 -48.05 -1.46 -17.37
N VAL A 633 -48.74 -2.19 -16.49
CA VAL A 633 -48.70 -1.95 -15.04
C VAL A 633 -47.30 -2.23 -14.50
N PHE A 634 -46.67 -3.34 -14.90
CA PHE A 634 -45.29 -3.66 -14.53
C PHE A 634 -44.30 -2.56 -14.94
N ILE A 635 -44.40 -2.07 -16.18
CA ILE A 635 -43.52 -1.00 -16.71
C ILE A 635 -43.77 0.30 -15.94
N SER A 636 -45.04 0.67 -15.76
CA SER A 636 -45.43 1.87 -15.02
C SER A 636 -44.89 1.85 -13.59
N VAL A 637 -45.17 0.77 -12.84
CA VAL A 637 -44.72 0.61 -11.45
C VAL A 637 -43.20 0.62 -11.35
N ALA A 638 -42.49 -0.09 -12.23
CA ALA A 638 -41.03 -0.08 -12.25
C ALA A 638 -40.46 1.33 -12.44
N ASN A 639 -41.04 2.13 -13.35
CA ASN A 639 -40.64 3.52 -13.56
C ASN A 639 -40.88 4.39 -12.32
N THR A 640 -42.03 4.24 -11.65
CA THR A 640 -42.34 5.00 -10.43
C THR A 640 -41.39 4.67 -9.26
N ILE A 641 -41.05 3.39 -9.10
CA ILE A 641 -40.11 2.93 -8.06
C ILE A 641 -38.68 3.39 -8.34
N GLU A 642 -38.27 3.44 -9.61
CA GLU A 642 -36.98 4.04 -9.99
C GLU A 642 -36.91 5.54 -9.65
N SER A 643 -38.04 6.26 -9.69
CA SER A 643 -38.12 7.64 -9.22
C SER A 643 -38.30 7.80 -7.70
N GLY A 644 -38.30 6.70 -6.93
CA GLY A 644 -38.41 6.70 -5.48
C GLY A 644 -39.84 6.66 -4.91
N ASP A 645 -40.85 6.38 -5.74
CA ASP A 645 -42.23 6.18 -5.29
C ASP A 645 -42.44 4.71 -4.86
N PHE A 646 -42.04 4.42 -3.62
CA PHE A 646 -42.22 3.10 -3.00
C PHE A 646 -43.63 2.90 -2.47
N ASP A 647 -44.02 1.63 -2.28
CA ASP A 647 -45.16 1.26 -1.44
C ASP A 647 -45.03 1.87 -0.04
N ASP A 648 -46.16 2.26 0.57
CA ASP A 648 -46.19 3.02 1.82
C ASP A 648 -45.50 2.26 2.97
N TYR A 649 -45.77 0.97 3.11
CA TYR A 649 -45.13 0.15 4.15
C TYR A 649 -43.61 0.12 3.96
N TRP A 650 -43.14 -0.11 2.74
CA TRP A 650 -41.72 -0.20 2.43
C TRP A 650 -40.99 1.14 2.49
N ARG A 651 -41.69 2.24 2.17
CA ARG A 651 -41.19 3.60 2.32
C ARG A 651 -40.92 3.94 3.78
N ASP A 652 -41.85 3.60 4.66
CA ASP A 652 -41.72 3.86 6.10
C ASP A 652 -40.58 3.05 6.71
N HIS A 653 -40.42 1.79 6.32
CA HIS A 653 -39.29 0.95 6.75
C HIS A 653 -37.95 1.45 6.19
N LEU A 654 -37.92 1.91 4.94
CA LEU A 654 -36.71 2.51 4.36
C LEU A 654 -36.30 3.79 5.12
N ASN A 655 -37.26 4.66 5.43
CA ASN A 655 -37.02 5.87 6.21
C ASN A 655 -36.48 5.56 7.61
N LEU A 656 -37.10 4.59 8.31
CA LEU A 656 -36.63 4.14 9.61
C LEU A 656 -35.20 3.60 9.55
N LEU A 657 -34.86 2.78 8.55
CA LEU A 657 -33.51 2.27 8.39
C LEU A 657 -32.50 3.39 8.10
N ILE A 658 -32.89 4.41 7.32
CA ILE A 658 -32.06 5.60 7.08
C ILE A 658 -31.84 6.38 8.39
N GLU A 659 -32.89 6.58 9.20
CA GLU A 659 -32.81 7.24 10.51
C GLU A 659 -31.91 6.49 11.50
N LEU A 660 -31.96 5.15 11.48
CA LEU A 660 -31.09 4.27 12.27
C LEU A 660 -29.65 4.18 11.74
N GLY A 661 -29.34 4.88 10.64
CA GLY A 661 -27.98 5.01 10.10
C GLY A 661 -27.56 3.89 9.14
N ALA A 662 -28.49 3.12 8.60
CA ALA A 662 -28.20 2.15 7.55
C ALA A 662 -27.71 2.84 6.26
N LYS A 663 -26.65 2.30 5.65
CA LYS A 663 -26.02 2.86 4.45
C LYS A 663 -26.52 2.12 3.21
N PHE A 664 -27.42 2.76 2.46
CA PHE A 664 -28.02 2.22 1.23
C PHE A 664 -27.28 2.62 -0.06
N TYR A 665 -26.14 3.30 0.05
CA TYR A 665 -25.36 3.74 -1.11
C TYR A 665 -23.87 3.63 -0.80
N ALA A 666 -23.17 2.77 -1.56
CA ALA A 666 -21.72 2.57 -1.52
C ALA A 666 -20.97 3.45 -2.54
#